data_AF-Q2J9V7-F1
#
_entry.id   AF-Q2J9V7-F1
#
_cell.length_a   1.000
_cell.length_b   1.000
_cell.length_c   1.000
_cell.angle_alpha   90.00
_cell.angle_beta   90.00
_cell.angle_gamma   90.00
#
_symmetry.space_group_name_H-M   'P 1'
#
loop_
_entity.id
_entity.type
_entity.pdbx_description
1 polymer ?
#
loop_
_entity_poly.entity_id
_entity_poly.type
_entity_poly.pdbx_seq_one_letter_code
_entity_poly.pdbx_strand_id
1 'polypeptide(L)'
;MKEETVVTLLPAVVPPVPETRAELVAARLARKVAPLFGVPWPDTLEPNPLGRITWVTDFTRVTLSEIARGAPLPTRAQAAQLAGAAELGTRGWVILDRMAATASGATLPNEIANATLNRFGPDTKAAVVLVAVNRLLDPLRAALTEVLPVLAYQDGSRLIPDLRLAAWAAVVVEVFRSQPALVAAGIRARAVQRPLTTAWEVPLAPSAAAESLTRCEISAPRTTASPVLPRDLDLVDTTLPGLALPAAEGPVGQQAAHELVAGQLLHRLLDVGTLRDTSHLWISARGPGQLALEALLTPDSIIDQFVAQALRALPPVDGGPVDARLPALPDAAALAQRPLATRRTAAIALFGAVRQVLTDAQARERLRLDAFTWLGQAHGWLAGILPADDPVRAVAGCRADVLRLDLVRYDAERDKRVLVEALMASSQYCIDLFERGSLDRGAAAEILSAANRQLDTLRRLAEASCGPPADGTPPAGILDDHVRRGWLVWLRMVEIDPAVLTTGPLPDLLAHHLHNYATYLASHPYSSGDLTQAVDLFRDVVLPARARYVARTAVFEPLRVSLQMATAATTGLARLARAAGHSAQARNWAALGHLWINRALADPGTAAMLDEATESACRLALQAVPALLLAVELQVSPDGVGTAADLAAVDRLLSSARRWISSLPGPFARQDEIDALAARREQLPTT
;
A
#
# COMPACT_ATOMS: atom_id res chain seq x y z
N MET A 1 -12.29 20.29 -23.01
CA MET A 1 -11.47 19.69 -21.93
C MET A 1 -10.39 18.87 -22.60
N LYS A 2 -9.10 19.20 -22.44
CA LYS A 2 -8.02 18.27 -22.83
C LYS A 2 -8.06 17.14 -21.82
N GLU A 3 -8.48 15.94 -22.22
CA GLU A 3 -8.34 14.75 -21.38
C GLU A 3 -6.85 14.46 -21.21
N GLU A 4 -6.30 14.88 -20.06
CA GLU A 4 -4.93 14.59 -19.66
C GLU A 4 -4.81 13.12 -19.27
N THR A 5 -3.72 12.49 -19.69
CA THR A 5 -3.45 11.07 -19.42
C THR A 5 -3.17 10.88 -17.93
N VAL A 6 -3.78 9.87 -17.31
CA VAL A 6 -3.57 9.62 -15.88
C VAL A 6 -2.09 9.37 -15.58
N VAL A 7 -1.51 10.21 -14.71
CA VAL A 7 -0.10 10.13 -14.33
C VAL A 7 0.04 9.26 -13.08
N THR A 8 0.68 8.11 -13.23
CA THR A 8 1.10 7.28 -12.09
C THR A 8 2.43 7.79 -11.53
N LEU A 9 2.76 7.44 -10.28
CA LEU A 9 3.98 7.92 -9.64
C LEU A 9 5.25 7.39 -10.36
N LEU A 10 5.34 6.09 -10.59
CA LEU A 10 6.44 5.47 -11.35
C LEU A 10 5.88 4.73 -12.58
N PRO A 11 5.58 5.44 -13.69
CA PRO A 11 4.98 4.85 -14.88
C PRO A 11 5.96 3.95 -15.64
N ALA A 12 5.49 2.76 -16.06
CA ALA A 12 6.11 2.03 -17.15
C ALA A 12 6.07 2.87 -18.44
N VAL A 13 7.11 2.78 -19.25
CA VAL A 13 7.27 3.63 -20.45
C VAL A 13 7.22 2.77 -21.70
N VAL A 14 6.26 3.06 -22.58
CA VAL A 14 6.19 2.44 -23.90
C VAL A 14 7.33 3.00 -24.77
N PRO A 15 8.27 2.16 -25.25
CA PRO A 15 9.42 2.65 -25.99
C PRO A 15 9.03 3.11 -27.42
N PRO A 16 9.75 4.09 -28.00
CA PRO A 16 9.66 4.38 -29.42
C PRO A 16 10.14 3.16 -30.24
N VAL A 17 9.80 3.11 -31.53
CA VAL A 17 10.38 2.08 -32.42
C VAL A 17 11.84 2.46 -32.71
N PRO A 18 12.84 1.66 -32.26
CA PRO A 18 14.23 1.98 -32.51
C PRO A 18 14.61 1.71 -33.97
N GLU A 19 15.57 2.46 -34.50
CA GLU A 19 16.13 2.25 -35.84
C GLU A 19 17.04 1.00 -35.90
N THR A 20 17.61 0.60 -34.76
CA THR A 20 18.54 -0.52 -34.66
C THR A 20 17.82 -1.87 -34.65
N ARG A 21 18.23 -2.79 -35.54
CA ARG A 21 17.61 -4.13 -35.66
C ARG A 21 17.69 -4.97 -34.37
N ALA A 22 18.72 -4.76 -33.54
CA ALA A 22 18.93 -5.52 -32.31
C ALA A 22 17.90 -5.20 -31.21
N GLU A 23 17.48 -3.94 -31.09
CA GLU A 23 16.51 -3.50 -30.06
C GLU A 23 15.06 -3.58 -30.53
N LEU A 24 14.86 -3.72 -31.85
CA LEU A 24 13.56 -3.68 -32.51
C LEU A 24 12.57 -4.71 -31.95
N VAL A 25 13.04 -5.93 -31.63
CA VAL A 25 12.14 -6.99 -31.15
C VAL A 25 11.61 -6.68 -29.75
N ALA A 26 12.49 -6.32 -28.80
CA ALA A 26 12.09 -6.00 -27.44
C ALA A 26 11.15 -4.78 -27.38
N ALA A 27 11.43 -3.74 -28.17
CA ALA A 27 10.57 -2.57 -28.28
C ALA A 27 9.20 -2.89 -28.89
N ARG A 28 9.15 -3.72 -29.96
CA ARG A 28 7.88 -4.18 -30.54
C ARG A 28 7.07 -5.00 -29.55
N LEU A 29 7.70 -5.90 -28.80
CA LEU A 29 7.05 -6.70 -27.77
C LEU A 29 6.47 -5.82 -26.65
N ALA A 30 7.26 -4.88 -26.13
CA ALA A 30 6.83 -3.90 -25.13
C ALA A 30 5.55 -3.16 -25.57
N ARG A 31 5.51 -2.69 -26.83
CA ARG A 31 4.34 -2.02 -27.42
C ARG A 31 3.10 -2.91 -27.55
N LYS A 32 3.26 -4.23 -27.65
CA LYS A 32 2.12 -5.16 -27.66
C LYS A 32 1.65 -5.56 -26.26
N VAL A 33 2.59 -5.73 -25.33
CA VAL A 33 2.32 -6.10 -23.94
C VAL A 33 1.72 -4.94 -23.16
N ALA A 34 2.19 -3.71 -23.38
CA ALA A 34 1.70 -2.52 -22.69
C ALA A 34 0.16 -2.41 -22.61
N PRO A 35 -0.58 -2.36 -23.74
CA PRO A 35 -2.03 -2.24 -23.69
C PRO A 35 -2.73 -3.46 -23.08
N LEU A 36 -2.16 -4.67 -23.18
CA LEU A 36 -2.76 -5.89 -22.61
C LEU A 36 -2.80 -5.90 -21.07
N PHE A 37 -1.87 -5.19 -20.43
CA PHE A 37 -1.69 -5.13 -18.98
C PHE A 37 -1.94 -3.72 -18.42
N GLY A 38 -2.73 -2.91 -19.10
CA GLY A 38 -3.26 -1.66 -18.55
C GLY A 38 -2.28 -0.49 -18.57
N VAL A 39 -1.14 -0.61 -19.28
CA VAL A 39 -0.14 0.46 -19.36
C VAL A 39 -0.67 1.55 -20.30
N PRO A 40 -0.85 2.80 -19.82
CA PRO A 40 -1.27 3.89 -20.67
C PRO A 40 -0.23 4.13 -21.76
N TRP A 41 -0.69 4.24 -23.00
CA TRP A 41 0.16 4.64 -24.12
C TRP A 41 -0.15 6.10 -24.44
N PRO A 42 0.72 7.05 -24.05
CA PRO A 42 0.43 8.46 -24.21
C PRO A 42 0.36 8.84 -25.69
N ASP A 43 -0.52 9.79 -26.02
CA ASP A 43 -0.71 10.37 -27.36
C ASP A 43 0.48 11.28 -27.75
N THR A 44 1.68 10.72 -27.71
CA THR A 44 2.90 11.35 -28.20
C THR A 44 3.06 11.05 -29.70
N LEU A 45 4.24 11.33 -30.25
CA LEU A 45 4.57 11.22 -31.69
C LEU A 45 4.16 9.88 -32.34
N GLU A 46 4.03 8.80 -31.56
CA GLU A 46 3.52 7.50 -32.03
C GLU A 46 2.39 6.97 -31.14
N PRO A 47 1.11 7.27 -31.45
CA PRO A 47 -0.02 6.80 -30.66
C PRO A 47 -0.23 5.28 -30.83
N ASN A 48 -0.91 4.67 -29.86
CA ASN A 48 -1.33 3.27 -29.96
C ASN A 48 -2.20 3.08 -31.22
N PRO A 49 -1.84 2.17 -32.15
CA PRO A 49 -2.60 1.97 -33.38
C PRO A 49 -4.03 1.48 -33.14
N LEU A 50 -4.33 0.92 -31.95
CA LEU A 50 -5.67 0.51 -31.53
C LEU A 50 -6.43 1.62 -30.77
N GLY A 51 -5.94 2.85 -30.80
CA GLY A 51 -6.44 3.96 -29.99
C GLY A 51 -6.04 3.81 -28.53
N ARG A 52 -6.65 4.58 -27.64
CA ARG A 52 -6.28 4.61 -26.20
C ARG A 52 -6.67 3.36 -25.41
N ILE A 53 -7.11 2.28 -26.07
CA ILE A 53 -7.67 1.09 -25.43
C ILE A 53 -6.60 0.31 -24.67
N THR A 54 -6.95 -0.08 -23.45
CA THR A 54 -6.15 -0.93 -22.59
C THR A 54 -7.02 -2.00 -21.95
N TRP A 55 -6.42 -3.16 -21.67
CA TRP A 55 -7.01 -4.32 -21.02
C TRP A 55 -6.25 -4.64 -19.74
N VAL A 56 -6.85 -5.49 -18.89
CA VAL A 56 -6.19 -6.05 -17.71
C VAL A 56 -6.24 -7.56 -17.86
N THR A 57 -5.26 -8.10 -18.59
CA THR A 57 -5.25 -9.50 -18.98
C THR A 57 -4.53 -10.35 -17.93
N ASP A 58 -5.04 -11.55 -17.67
CA ASP A 58 -4.38 -12.54 -16.81
C ASP A 58 -3.27 -13.28 -17.59
N PHE A 59 -2.04 -13.24 -17.09
CA PHE A 59 -0.89 -13.94 -17.66
C PHE A 59 -1.12 -15.45 -17.87
N THR A 60 -1.90 -16.08 -17.00
CA THR A 60 -2.19 -17.53 -17.12
C THR A 60 -3.10 -17.84 -18.29
N ARG A 61 -3.94 -16.88 -18.68
CA ARG A 61 -4.96 -17.03 -19.73
C ARG A 61 -4.53 -16.45 -21.07
N VAL A 62 -3.66 -15.44 -21.07
CA VAL A 62 -3.16 -14.83 -22.31
C VAL A 62 -2.37 -15.84 -23.13
N THR A 63 -2.62 -15.83 -24.43
CA THR A 63 -1.96 -16.67 -25.43
C THR A 63 -0.83 -15.92 -26.14
N LEU A 64 0.07 -16.67 -26.76
CA LEU A 64 1.14 -16.08 -27.56
C LEU A 64 0.59 -15.24 -28.74
N SER A 65 -0.51 -15.66 -29.35
CA SER A 65 -1.18 -14.94 -30.43
C SER A 65 -1.77 -13.60 -29.97
N GLU A 66 -2.35 -13.55 -28.76
CA GLU A 66 -2.85 -12.29 -28.18
C GLU A 66 -1.71 -11.32 -27.88
N ILE A 67 -0.58 -11.84 -27.37
CA ILE A 67 0.65 -11.05 -27.17
C ILE A 67 1.21 -10.55 -28.51
N ALA A 68 1.25 -11.39 -29.54
CA ALA A 68 1.72 -11.01 -30.88
C ALA A 68 0.95 -9.83 -31.49
N ARG A 69 -0.37 -9.82 -31.23
CA ARG A 69 -1.33 -8.85 -31.70
C ARG A 69 -1.40 -7.59 -30.84
N GLY A 70 -1.19 -7.74 -29.52
CA GLY A 70 -1.38 -6.71 -28.50
C GLY A 70 -2.84 -6.45 -28.17
N ALA A 71 -3.72 -7.43 -28.39
CA ALA A 71 -5.14 -7.36 -28.09
C ALA A 71 -5.72 -8.77 -27.83
N PRO A 72 -6.73 -8.92 -26.96
CA PRO A 72 -7.41 -10.19 -26.72
C PRO A 72 -8.09 -10.75 -27.99
N LEU A 73 -8.17 -12.08 -28.09
CA LEU A 73 -8.87 -12.75 -29.18
C LEU A 73 -10.38 -12.84 -28.89
N PRO A 74 -11.23 -12.78 -29.92
CA PRO A 74 -12.64 -13.06 -29.76
C PRO A 74 -12.87 -14.53 -29.37
N THR A 75 -13.83 -14.79 -28.50
CA THR A 75 -14.32 -16.17 -28.27
C THR A 75 -14.99 -16.71 -29.53
N ARG A 76 -15.16 -18.05 -29.64
CA ARG A 76 -15.84 -18.67 -30.80
C ARG A 76 -17.26 -18.10 -31.04
N ALA A 77 -18.03 -17.89 -29.97
CA ALA A 77 -19.37 -17.32 -30.07
C ALA A 77 -19.34 -15.89 -30.61
N GLN A 78 -18.39 -15.08 -30.14
CA GLN A 78 -18.23 -13.71 -30.61
C GLN A 78 -17.67 -13.66 -32.03
N ALA A 79 -16.72 -14.52 -32.39
CA ALA A 79 -16.23 -14.64 -33.76
C ALA A 79 -17.35 -14.99 -34.75
N ALA A 80 -18.30 -15.84 -34.35
CA ALA A 80 -19.48 -16.17 -35.15
C ALA A 80 -20.43 -14.96 -35.31
N GLN A 81 -20.61 -14.15 -34.26
CA GLN A 81 -21.37 -12.89 -34.34
C GLN A 81 -20.68 -11.87 -35.25
N LEU A 82 -19.35 -11.79 -35.19
CA LEU A 82 -18.52 -10.89 -35.98
C LEU A 82 -18.43 -11.28 -37.46
N ALA A 83 -18.48 -12.58 -37.77
CA ALA A 83 -18.50 -13.08 -39.15
C ALA A 83 -19.76 -12.64 -39.92
N GLY A 84 -20.86 -12.34 -39.22
CA GLY A 84 -22.09 -11.80 -39.79
C GLY A 84 -22.14 -10.27 -39.89
N ALA A 85 -21.24 -9.56 -39.20
CA ALA A 85 -21.13 -8.09 -39.23
C ALA A 85 -20.22 -7.64 -40.38
N ALA A 86 -20.63 -7.95 -41.62
CA ALA A 86 -19.90 -7.60 -42.82
C ALA A 86 -20.00 -6.09 -43.11
N GLU A 87 -19.07 -5.33 -42.55
CA GLU A 87 -18.39 -4.16 -43.11
C GLU A 87 -17.28 -3.77 -42.13
N LEU A 88 -16.29 -4.66 -41.97
CA LEU A 88 -15.04 -4.31 -41.29
C LEU A 88 -14.42 -3.20 -42.13
N GLY A 89 -14.43 -1.97 -41.61
CA GLY A 89 -14.21 -0.73 -42.37
C GLY A 89 -12.92 -0.69 -43.19
N THR A 90 -12.65 0.43 -43.87
CA THR A 90 -11.54 0.61 -44.83
C THR A 90 -10.14 0.14 -44.38
N ARG A 91 -9.91 -0.07 -43.08
CA ARG A 91 -8.66 -0.57 -42.49
C ARG A 91 -8.53 -2.10 -42.41
N GLY A 92 -9.59 -2.87 -42.73
CA GLY A 92 -9.60 -4.33 -42.63
C GLY A 92 -9.63 -4.89 -41.19
N TRP A 93 -9.81 -4.02 -40.19
CA TRP A 93 -9.99 -4.39 -38.78
C TRP A 93 -10.83 -3.33 -38.05
N VAL A 94 -11.42 -3.71 -36.91
CA VAL A 94 -12.26 -2.86 -36.07
C VAL A 94 -12.13 -3.26 -34.60
N ILE A 95 -12.54 -2.38 -33.69
CA ILE A 95 -12.72 -2.73 -32.28
C ILE A 95 -14.21 -2.79 -31.97
N LEU A 96 -14.68 -3.96 -31.57
CA LEU A 96 -16.08 -4.23 -31.21
C LEU A 96 -16.13 -4.80 -29.81
N ASP A 97 -16.90 -4.19 -28.92
CA ASP A 97 -17.00 -4.55 -27.51
C ASP A 97 -15.64 -4.79 -26.85
N ARG A 98 -14.68 -3.90 -27.14
CA ARG A 98 -13.29 -3.92 -26.66
C ARG A 98 -12.44 -5.07 -27.21
N MET A 99 -12.84 -5.72 -28.28
CA MET A 99 -12.05 -6.76 -28.95
C MET A 99 -11.60 -6.29 -30.32
N ALA A 100 -10.36 -6.57 -30.67
CA ALA A 100 -9.84 -6.23 -31.99
C ALA A 100 -10.17 -7.36 -32.99
N ALA A 101 -11.15 -7.13 -33.86
CA ALA A 101 -11.55 -8.06 -34.91
C ALA A 101 -10.85 -7.70 -36.23
N THR A 102 -10.44 -8.72 -37.00
CA THR A 102 -9.82 -8.55 -38.32
C THR A 102 -10.68 -9.22 -39.39
N ALA A 103 -10.67 -8.68 -40.61
CA ALA A 103 -11.26 -9.34 -41.76
C ALA A 103 -10.49 -10.61 -42.10
N SER A 104 -11.11 -11.52 -42.86
CA SER A 104 -10.43 -12.74 -43.32
C SER A 104 -9.13 -12.39 -44.06
N GLY A 105 -7.99 -12.90 -43.58
CA GLY A 105 -6.66 -12.62 -44.14
C GLY A 105 -6.03 -11.27 -43.73
N ALA A 106 -6.72 -10.41 -42.99
CA ALA A 106 -6.18 -9.17 -42.47
C ALA A 106 -5.48 -9.37 -41.11
N THR A 107 -4.48 -8.54 -40.83
CA THR A 107 -3.71 -8.53 -39.56
C THR A 107 -3.94 -7.23 -38.80
N LEU A 108 -3.70 -7.24 -37.48
CA LEU A 108 -3.68 -5.99 -36.73
C LEU A 108 -2.42 -5.18 -37.04
N PRO A 109 -2.45 -3.85 -36.87
CA PRO A 109 -1.28 -3.01 -37.10
C PRO A 109 -0.06 -3.51 -36.34
N ASN A 110 1.06 -3.70 -37.05
CA ASN A 110 2.34 -4.13 -36.49
C ASN A 110 2.32 -5.50 -35.77
N GLU A 111 1.37 -6.38 -36.09
CA GLU A 111 1.33 -7.75 -35.58
C GLU A 111 2.67 -8.48 -35.79
N ILE A 112 3.10 -9.23 -34.78
CA ILE A 112 4.39 -9.93 -34.81
C ILE A 112 4.14 -11.37 -35.27
N ALA A 113 4.76 -11.78 -36.37
CA ALA A 113 4.61 -13.15 -36.86
C ALA A 113 5.06 -14.18 -35.80
N ASN A 114 4.27 -15.24 -35.58
CA ASN A 114 4.59 -16.31 -34.62
C ASN A 114 5.99 -16.92 -34.84
N ALA A 115 6.45 -17.02 -36.09
CA ALA A 115 7.81 -17.49 -36.40
C ALA A 115 8.92 -16.61 -35.78
N THR A 116 8.65 -15.32 -35.58
CA THR A 116 9.58 -14.40 -34.88
C THR A 116 9.59 -14.66 -33.38
N LEU A 117 8.43 -14.99 -32.81
CA LEU A 117 8.28 -15.28 -31.38
C LEU A 117 8.86 -16.65 -31.01
N ASN A 118 8.77 -17.65 -31.89
CA ASN A 118 9.33 -18.98 -31.64
C ASN A 118 10.86 -18.99 -31.45
N ARG A 119 11.56 -17.87 -31.74
CA ARG A 119 12.99 -17.69 -31.47
C ARG A 119 13.32 -17.63 -29.97
N PHE A 120 12.34 -17.41 -29.10
CA PHE A 120 12.52 -17.34 -27.64
C PHE A 120 12.50 -18.71 -26.94
N GLY A 121 12.46 -19.83 -27.69
CA GLY A 121 12.57 -21.17 -27.13
C GLY A 121 11.23 -21.80 -26.70
N PRO A 122 11.25 -22.97 -26.03
CA PRO A 122 10.06 -23.81 -25.78
C PRO A 122 8.97 -23.10 -24.95
N ASP A 123 9.36 -22.31 -23.95
CA ASP A 123 8.44 -21.53 -23.10
C ASP A 123 8.30 -20.10 -23.59
N THR A 124 8.01 -19.97 -24.89
CA THR A 124 7.98 -18.71 -25.64
C THR A 124 7.16 -17.62 -24.97
N LYS A 125 5.99 -17.94 -24.40
CA LYS A 125 5.09 -16.97 -23.77
C LYS A 125 5.77 -16.21 -22.62
N ALA A 126 6.38 -16.95 -21.69
CA ALA A 126 7.00 -16.36 -20.51
C ALA A 126 8.24 -15.54 -20.91
N ALA A 127 9.06 -16.05 -21.81
CA ALA A 127 10.22 -15.32 -22.33
C ALA A 127 9.80 -14.00 -23.00
N VAL A 128 8.81 -14.03 -23.89
CA VAL A 128 8.31 -12.86 -24.60
C VAL A 128 7.74 -11.81 -23.65
N VAL A 129 6.93 -12.22 -22.67
CA VAL A 129 6.38 -11.31 -21.65
C VAL A 129 7.49 -10.71 -20.80
N LEU A 130 8.47 -11.51 -20.36
CA LEU A 130 9.55 -11.02 -19.51
C LEU A 130 10.44 -9.99 -20.23
N VAL A 131 10.80 -10.24 -21.51
CA VAL A 131 11.50 -9.24 -22.33
C VAL A 131 10.71 -7.94 -22.46
N ALA A 132 9.41 -8.05 -22.71
CA ALA A 132 8.55 -6.88 -22.86
C ALA A 132 8.45 -6.08 -21.56
N VAL A 133 8.25 -6.76 -20.42
CA VAL A 133 8.15 -6.14 -19.09
C VAL A 133 9.47 -5.46 -18.73
N ASN A 134 10.62 -6.14 -18.89
CA ASN A 134 11.93 -5.54 -18.62
C ASN A 134 12.15 -4.30 -19.49
N ARG A 135 11.75 -4.34 -20.76
CA ARG A 135 11.86 -3.16 -21.64
C ARG A 135 10.95 -2.01 -21.23
N LEU A 136 9.72 -2.29 -20.77
CA LEU A 136 8.77 -1.28 -20.29
C LEU A 136 9.22 -0.63 -18.97
N LEU A 137 9.91 -1.39 -18.12
CA LEU A 137 10.40 -0.96 -16.80
C LEU A 137 11.87 -0.48 -16.82
N ASP A 138 12.54 -0.54 -17.97
CA ASP A 138 13.95 -0.22 -18.11
C ASP A 138 14.33 1.19 -17.59
N PRO A 139 13.54 2.26 -17.84
CA PRO A 139 13.83 3.57 -17.26
C PRO A 139 13.78 3.59 -15.73
N LEU A 140 12.89 2.79 -15.12
CA LEU A 140 12.74 2.70 -13.66
C LEU A 140 13.85 1.86 -13.04
N ARG A 141 14.25 0.76 -13.70
CA ARG A 141 15.46 -0.02 -13.35
C ARG A 141 16.69 0.88 -13.35
N ALA A 142 16.93 1.63 -14.43
CA ALA A 142 18.08 2.52 -14.56
C ALA A 142 18.07 3.62 -13.47
N ALA A 143 16.92 4.25 -13.24
CA ALA A 143 16.72 5.22 -12.17
C ALA A 143 17.05 4.64 -10.79
N LEU A 144 16.59 3.42 -10.48
CA LEU A 144 16.86 2.78 -9.19
C LEU A 144 18.34 2.42 -9.02
N THR A 145 19.01 1.92 -10.06
CA THR A 145 20.45 1.67 -10.05
C THR A 145 21.26 2.95 -9.78
N GLU A 146 20.82 4.09 -10.33
CA GLU A 146 21.47 5.38 -10.12
C GLU A 146 21.23 5.95 -8.72
N VAL A 147 20.03 5.78 -8.16
CA VAL A 147 19.62 6.39 -6.88
C VAL A 147 20.21 5.68 -5.66
N LEU A 148 20.24 4.35 -5.65
CA LEU A 148 20.65 3.60 -4.44
C LEU A 148 22.03 3.99 -3.89
N PRO A 149 23.08 4.21 -4.71
CA PRO A 149 24.38 4.65 -4.23
C PRO A 149 24.40 6.08 -3.67
N VAL A 150 23.42 6.92 -4.02
CA VAL A 150 23.32 8.32 -3.58
C VAL A 150 22.72 8.43 -2.18
N LEU A 151 22.00 7.42 -1.72
CA LEU A 151 21.40 7.40 -0.38
C LEU A 151 22.47 7.07 0.68
N ALA A 152 22.74 8.04 1.55
CA ALA A 152 23.79 7.97 2.57
C ALA A 152 23.37 8.71 3.85
N TYR A 153 24.15 8.56 4.91
CA TYR A 153 24.07 9.39 6.11
C TYR A 153 24.74 10.75 5.90
N GLN A 154 24.56 11.67 6.86
CA GLN A 154 25.14 13.03 6.79
C GLN A 154 26.68 13.04 6.71
N ASP A 155 27.33 12.03 7.28
CA ASP A 155 28.79 11.84 7.23
C ASP A 155 29.27 11.19 5.91
N GLY A 156 28.37 10.95 4.96
CA GLY A 156 28.65 10.28 3.69
C GLY A 156 28.78 8.76 3.79
N SER A 157 28.65 8.17 4.98
CA SER A 157 28.65 6.72 5.14
C SER A 157 27.37 6.09 4.58
N ARG A 158 27.49 4.84 4.12
CA ARG A 158 26.36 4.11 3.53
C ARG A 158 25.27 3.87 4.57
N LEU A 159 24.02 3.90 4.12
CA LEU A 159 22.90 3.44 4.93
C LEU A 159 23.10 1.98 5.35
N ILE A 160 22.61 1.64 6.54
CA ILE A 160 22.60 0.26 7.05
C ILE A 160 21.70 -0.64 6.19
N PRO A 161 21.90 -1.98 6.21
CA PRO A 161 21.22 -2.90 5.29
C PRO A 161 19.68 -2.83 5.30
N ASP A 162 19.07 -2.65 6.46
CA ASP A 162 17.61 -2.50 6.65
C ASP A 162 17.07 -1.26 5.93
N LEU A 163 17.72 -0.10 6.05
CA LEU A 163 17.32 1.14 5.38
C LEU A 163 17.55 1.06 3.87
N ARG A 164 18.62 0.39 3.42
CA ARG A 164 18.85 0.11 1.98
C ARG A 164 17.76 -0.80 1.41
N LEU A 165 17.39 -1.85 2.14
CA LEU A 165 16.28 -2.75 1.77
C LEU A 165 14.95 -2.01 1.74
N ALA A 166 14.65 -1.18 2.73
CA ALA A 166 13.42 -0.40 2.79
C ALA A 166 13.32 0.61 1.63
N ALA A 167 14.41 1.33 1.33
CA ALA A 167 14.49 2.26 0.21
C ALA A 167 14.22 1.56 -1.13
N TRP A 168 14.88 0.41 -1.35
CA TRP A 168 14.69 -0.39 -2.56
C TRP A 168 13.29 -0.97 -2.67
N ALA A 169 12.79 -1.58 -1.60
CA ALA A 169 11.46 -2.18 -1.56
C ALA A 169 10.37 -1.13 -1.77
N ALA A 170 10.52 0.07 -1.20
CA ALA A 170 9.58 1.16 -1.42
C ALA A 170 9.43 1.51 -2.91
N VAL A 171 10.54 1.58 -3.65
CA VAL A 171 10.49 1.82 -5.10
C VAL A 171 9.84 0.66 -5.83
N VAL A 172 10.24 -0.59 -5.57
CA VAL A 172 9.68 -1.76 -6.26
C VAL A 172 8.17 -1.92 -6.00
N VAL A 173 7.74 -1.71 -4.75
CA VAL A 173 6.32 -1.71 -4.36
C VAL A 173 5.56 -0.59 -5.05
N GLU A 174 6.18 0.58 -5.20
CA GLU A 174 5.59 1.73 -5.88
C GLU A 174 5.46 1.53 -7.39
N VAL A 175 6.42 0.85 -8.03
CA VAL A 175 6.29 0.40 -9.42
C VAL A 175 5.14 -0.62 -9.55
N PHE A 176 5.05 -1.59 -8.62
CA PHE A 176 3.92 -2.52 -8.60
C PHE A 176 2.59 -1.77 -8.47
N ARG A 177 2.48 -0.82 -7.53
CA ARG A 177 1.28 0.01 -7.34
C ARG A 177 0.87 0.74 -8.62
N SER A 178 1.87 1.25 -9.34
CA SER A 178 1.66 2.02 -10.57
C SER A 178 1.27 1.14 -11.77
N GLN A 179 1.68 -0.14 -11.83
CA GLN A 179 1.26 -1.12 -12.86
C GLN A 179 1.11 -2.56 -12.32
N PRO A 180 0.09 -2.87 -11.50
CA PRO A 180 0.03 -4.15 -10.78
C PRO A 180 -0.05 -5.35 -11.73
N ALA A 181 -0.83 -5.22 -12.81
CA ALA A 181 -1.01 -6.29 -13.79
C ALA A 181 0.27 -6.60 -14.57
N LEU A 182 1.01 -5.56 -14.98
CA LEU A 182 2.28 -5.70 -15.71
C LEU A 182 3.34 -6.37 -14.84
N VAL A 183 3.52 -5.89 -13.61
CA VAL A 183 4.52 -6.43 -12.70
C VAL A 183 4.15 -7.85 -12.28
N ALA A 184 2.89 -8.15 -11.96
CA ALA A 184 2.44 -9.51 -11.67
C ALA A 184 2.70 -10.48 -12.84
N ALA A 185 2.49 -10.04 -14.09
CA ALA A 185 2.83 -10.82 -15.27
C ALA A 185 4.34 -11.06 -15.39
N GLY A 186 5.17 -10.04 -15.12
CA GLY A 186 6.63 -10.15 -15.05
C GLY A 186 7.10 -11.15 -14.00
N ILE A 187 6.53 -11.11 -12.79
CA ILE A 187 6.86 -12.06 -11.71
C ILE A 187 6.53 -13.49 -12.12
N ARG A 188 5.35 -13.72 -12.69
CA ARG A 188 4.95 -15.06 -13.16
C ARG A 188 5.81 -15.54 -14.33
N ALA A 189 6.15 -14.65 -15.25
CA ALA A 189 7.04 -14.95 -16.36
C ALA A 189 8.46 -15.32 -15.87
N ARG A 190 9.02 -14.56 -14.91
CA ARG A 190 10.28 -14.88 -14.21
C ARG A 190 10.20 -16.26 -13.54
N ALA A 191 9.13 -16.55 -12.80
CA ALA A 191 8.95 -17.84 -12.13
C ALA A 191 8.93 -19.04 -13.10
N VAL A 192 8.46 -18.86 -14.34
CA VAL A 192 8.51 -19.89 -15.39
C VAL A 192 9.91 -19.98 -16.01
N GLN A 193 10.53 -18.85 -16.36
CA GLN A 193 11.83 -18.85 -17.06
C GLN A 193 13.01 -19.27 -16.18
N ARG A 194 12.97 -18.96 -14.88
CA ARG A 194 14.12 -19.15 -13.99
C ARG A 194 14.53 -20.61 -13.77
N PRO A 195 13.61 -21.57 -13.56
CA PRO A 195 13.95 -22.99 -13.51
C PRO A 195 14.50 -23.52 -14.84
N LEU A 196 13.97 -23.05 -15.98
CA LEU A 196 14.32 -23.54 -17.32
C LEU A 196 15.73 -23.15 -17.78
N THR A 197 16.26 -22.05 -17.24
CA THR A 197 17.61 -21.57 -17.57
C THR A 197 18.69 -22.24 -16.74
N THR A 198 18.34 -22.83 -15.59
CA THR A 198 19.25 -23.56 -14.70
C THR A 198 19.56 -24.93 -15.31
N ALA A 199 20.81 -25.15 -15.71
CA ALA A 199 21.22 -26.44 -16.25
C ALA A 199 21.30 -27.47 -15.12
N TRP A 200 20.85 -28.70 -15.39
CA TRP A 200 21.17 -29.82 -14.51
C TRP A 200 22.61 -30.25 -14.80
N GLU A 201 23.51 -29.95 -13.87
CA GLU A 201 24.92 -30.31 -13.95
C GLU A 201 25.17 -31.55 -13.10
N VAL A 202 25.30 -32.69 -13.76
CA VAL A 202 25.68 -33.96 -13.16
C VAL A 202 27.13 -34.26 -13.54
N PRO A 203 28.06 -34.39 -12.58
CA PRO A 203 29.45 -34.68 -12.89
C PRO A 203 29.53 -36.01 -13.66
N LEU A 204 30.27 -36.02 -14.77
CA LEU A 204 30.52 -37.25 -15.52
C LEU A 204 31.43 -38.16 -14.70
N ALA A 205 31.07 -39.44 -14.61
CA ALA A 205 31.96 -40.45 -14.06
C ALA A 205 33.22 -40.55 -14.93
N PRO A 206 34.40 -40.94 -14.38
CA PRO A 206 35.63 -41.09 -15.16
C PRO A 206 35.48 -41.98 -16.40
N SER A 207 34.62 -43.01 -16.32
CA SER A 207 34.31 -43.93 -17.43
C SER A 207 33.56 -43.28 -18.60
N ALA A 208 32.92 -42.13 -18.38
CA ALA A 208 32.17 -41.38 -19.39
C ALA A 208 32.84 -40.02 -19.71
N ALA A 209 33.99 -39.72 -19.13
CA ALA A 209 34.65 -38.42 -19.28
C ALA A 209 35.17 -38.17 -20.71
N ALA A 210 35.42 -39.23 -21.48
CA ALA A 210 35.85 -39.16 -22.88
C ALA A 210 34.68 -39.17 -23.88
N GLU A 211 33.43 -39.38 -23.42
CA GLU A 211 32.26 -39.44 -24.28
C GLU A 211 31.85 -38.03 -24.75
N SER A 212 31.58 -37.88 -26.05
CA SER A 212 31.10 -36.61 -26.61
C SER A 212 29.60 -36.47 -26.41
N LEU A 213 29.20 -35.81 -25.32
CA LEU A 213 27.78 -35.60 -25.02
C LEU A 213 27.05 -34.84 -26.15
N THR A 214 25.86 -35.29 -26.51
CA THR A 214 25.00 -34.62 -27.49
C THR A 214 24.28 -33.42 -26.85
N ARG A 215 23.87 -32.41 -27.65
CA ARG A 215 23.40 -31.09 -27.15
C ARG A 215 22.27 -31.12 -26.09
N CYS A 216 21.48 -32.18 -26.05
CA CYS A 216 20.31 -32.31 -25.17
C CYS A 216 20.55 -33.27 -23.99
N GLU A 217 21.74 -33.84 -23.89
CA GLU A 217 22.13 -34.68 -22.76
C GLU A 217 22.48 -33.81 -21.54
N ILE A 218 22.30 -34.39 -20.36
CA ILE A 218 22.62 -33.76 -19.08
C ILE A 218 24.13 -33.50 -19.05
N SER A 219 24.53 -32.30 -18.60
CA SER A 219 25.92 -31.85 -18.59
C SER A 219 26.59 -31.68 -19.96
N ALA A 220 25.83 -31.79 -21.07
CA ALA A 220 26.37 -31.48 -22.38
C ALA A 220 26.79 -30.01 -22.46
N PRO A 221 27.98 -29.70 -23.02
CA PRO A 221 28.42 -28.33 -23.15
C PRO A 221 27.40 -27.55 -23.99
N ARG A 222 26.90 -26.43 -23.45
CA ARG A 222 25.98 -25.53 -24.16
C ARG A 222 26.73 -24.87 -25.32
N THR A 223 26.70 -25.52 -26.49
CA THR A 223 27.50 -25.17 -27.67
C THR A 223 27.13 -23.84 -28.33
N THR A 224 25.99 -23.25 -27.97
CA THR A 224 25.63 -21.87 -28.33
C THR A 224 24.68 -21.31 -27.28
N ALA A 225 24.97 -20.14 -26.71
CA ALA A 225 23.97 -19.39 -25.96
C ALA A 225 22.79 -19.10 -26.91
N SER A 226 21.60 -19.65 -26.61
CA SER A 226 20.38 -19.16 -27.27
C SER A 226 20.27 -17.68 -26.92
N PRO A 227 20.31 -16.76 -27.90
CA PRO A 227 20.68 -15.37 -27.64
C PRO A 227 19.63 -14.57 -26.83
N VAL A 228 18.45 -15.12 -26.54
CA VAL A 228 17.37 -14.39 -25.85
C VAL A 228 16.54 -15.31 -24.94
N LEU A 229 17.15 -15.86 -23.89
CA LEU A 229 16.41 -16.48 -22.79
C LEU A 229 16.42 -15.53 -21.58
N PRO A 230 15.44 -14.61 -21.47
CA PRO A 230 15.36 -13.75 -20.31
C PRO A 230 15.06 -14.61 -19.07
N ARG A 231 15.86 -14.42 -18.02
CA ARG A 231 15.72 -15.14 -16.75
C ARG A 231 15.20 -14.26 -15.62
N ASP A 232 15.56 -12.99 -15.69
CA ASP A 232 15.50 -12.04 -14.59
C ASP A 232 14.39 -11.02 -14.81
N LEU A 233 13.72 -10.62 -13.74
CA LEU A 233 12.93 -9.39 -13.72
C LEU A 233 13.89 -8.26 -13.33
N ASP A 234 14.41 -7.54 -14.33
CA ASP A 234 15.61 -6.70 -14.15
C ASP A 234 15.42 -5.61 -13.08
N LEU A 235 14.20 -5.09 -12.93
CA LEU A 235 13.84 -4.13 -11.88
C LEU A 235 14.24 -4.63 -10.48
N VAL A 236 14.16 -5.93 -10.23
CA VAL A 236 14.45 -6.57 -8.94
C VAL A 236 15.82 -7.24 -8.97
N ASP A 237 16.02 -8.17 -9.89
CA ASP A 237 17.20 -9.04 -9.90
C ASP A 237 18.50 -8.29 -10.23
N THR A 238 18.44 -7.25 -11.07
CA THR A 238 19.64 -6.48 -11.45
C THR A 238 19.95 -5.36 -10.46
N THR A 239 18.95 -4.85 -9.73
CA THR A 239 19.13 -3.73 -8.79
C THR A 239 19.49 -4.20 -7.37
N LEU A 240 19.03 -5.39 -6.96
CA LEU A 240 19.29 -5.95 -5.64
C LEU A 240 20.79 -6.10 -5.30
N PRO A 241 21.68 -6.56 -6.20
CA PRO A 241 23.11 -6.63 -5.91
C PRO A 241 23.73 -5.26 -5.55
N GLY A 242 23.18 -4.18 -6.10
CA GLY A 242 23.60 -2.80 -5.79
C GLY A 242 23.36 -2.40 -4.33
N LEU A 243 22.53 -3.14 -3.60
CA LEU A 243 22.30 -2.91 -2.17
C LEU A 243 23.50 -3.33 -1.32
N ALA A 244 24.43 -4.15 -1.82
CA ALA A 244 25.59 -4.64 -1.06
C ALA A 244 25.19 -5.18 0.34
N LEU A 245 24.23 -6.10 0.35
CA LEU A 245 23.74 -6.77 1.56
C LEU A 245 24.79 -7.75 2.10
N PRO A 246 24.81 -8.02 3.42
CA PRO A 246 25.62 -9.08 3.99
C PRO A 246 25.26 -10.42 3.35
N ALA A 247 26.25 -11.22 2.95
CA ALA A 247 26.02 -12.52 2.35
C ALA A 247 27.08 -13.52 2.81
N ALA A 248 26.75 -14.82 2.75
CA ALA A 248 27.69 -15.90 3.01
C ALA A 248 28.88 -15.82 2.03
N GLU A 249 30.07 -16.26 2.47
CA GLU A 249 31.29 -16.15 1.68
C GLU A 249 31.18 -16.85 0.32
N GLY A 250 31.66 -16.17 -0.72
CA GLY A 250 31.72 -16.67 -2.09
C GLY A 250 30.50 -16.34 -2.97
N PRO A 251 30.68 -16.40 -4.30
CA PRO A 251 29.67 -15.95 -5.27
C PRO A 251 28.37 -16.77 -5.22
N VAL A 252 28.45 -18.07 -4.90
CA VAL A 252 27.30 -18.97 -4.80
C VAL A 252 26.41 -18.60 -3.61
N GLY A 253 27.01 -18.34 -2.44
CA GLY A 253 26.29 -17.92 -1.24
C GLY A 253 25.59 -16.58 -1.44
N GLN A 254 26.26 -15.63 -2.09
CA GLN A 254 25.67 -14.34 -2.43
C GLN A 254 24.49 -14.45 -3.40
N GLN A 255 24.61 -15.27 -4.44
CA GLN A 255 23.50 -15.49 -5.39
C GLN A 255 22.29 -16.16 -4.72
N ALA A 256 22.52 -17.13 -3.84
CA ALA A 256 21.44 -17.78 -3.09
C ALA A 256 20.72 -16.81 -2.14
N ALA A 257 21.46 -15.95 -1.43
CA ALA A 257 20.89 -14.91 -0.57
C ALA A 257 20.06 -13.90 -1.37
N HIS A 258 20.58 -13.42 -2.50
CA HIS A 258 19.85 -12.53 -3.40
C HIS A 258 18.58 -13.17 -3.95
N GLU A 259 18.62 -14.45 -4.34
CA GLU A 259 17.43 -15.17 -4.80
C GLU A 259 16.36 -15.26 -3.72
N LEU A 260 16.78 -15.57 -2.49
CA LEU A 260 15.87 -15.68 -1.35
C LEU A 260 15.19 -14.33 -1.07
N VAL A 261 15.97 -13.25 -0.99
CA VAL A 261 15.46 -11.89 -0.73
C VAL A 261 14.54 -11.42 -1.86
N ALA A 262 14.95 -11.58 -3.13
CA ALA A 262 14.11 -11.26 -4.28
C ALA A 262 12.81 -12.07 -4.25
N GLY A 263 12.90 -13.39 -4.05
CA GLY A 263 11.76 -14.29 -3.97
C GLY A 263 10.75 -13.90 -2.90
N GLN A 264 11.22 -13.47 -1.71
CA GLN A 264 10.36 -13.01 -0.63
C GLN A 264 9.53 -11.78 -1.02
N LEU A 265 10.16 -10.74 -1.58
CA LEU A 265 9.42 -9.55 -2.02
C LEU A 265 8.44 -9.89 -3.15
N LEU A 266 8.91 -10.64 -4.17
CA LEU A 266 8.07 -10.99 -5.32
C LEU A 266 6.86 -11.85 -4.94
N HIS A 267 7.02 -12.78 -3.99
CA HIS A 267 5.89 -13.56 -3.48
C HIS A 267 4.87 -12.67 -2.76
N ARG A 268 5.35 -11.74 -1.92
CA ARG A 268 4.49 -10.76 -1.22
C ARG A 268 3.71 -9.88 -2.19
N LEU A 269 4.34 -9.41 -3.27
CA LEU A 269 3.64 -8.65 -4.31
C LEU A 269 2.55 -9.46 -5.01
N LEU A 270 2.72 -10.77 -5.18
CA LEU A 270 1.67 -11.65 -5.72
C LEU A 270 0.55 -11.96 -4.73
N ASP A 271 0.82 -11.85 -3.42
CA ASP A 271 -0.19 -11.99 -2.38
C ASP A 271 -1.07 -10.74 -2.24
N VAL A 272 -0.66 -9.59 -2.80
CA VAL A 272 -1.46 -8.36 -2.83
C VAL A 272 -2.79 -8.58 -3.57
N GLY A 273 -3.90 -8.13 -2.98
CA GLY A 273 -5.25 -8.35 -3.53
C GLY A 273 -5.77 -9.77 -3.32
N THR A 274 -5.01 -10.64 -2.67
CA THR A 274 -5.49 -11.93 -2.15
C THR A 274 -5.89 -11.79 -0.68
N LEU A 275 -6.54 -12.81 -0.13
CA LEU A 275 -6.91 -12.85 1.28
C LEU A 275 -5.70 -12.92 2.25
N ARG A 276 -4.47 -13.06 1.75
CA ARG A 276 -3.25 -13.14 2.57
C ARG A 276 -2.71 -11.78 3.01
N ASP A 277 -3.06 -10.72 2.29
CA ASP A 277 -2.64 -9.36 2.60
C ASP A 277 -3.86 -8.46 2.91
N THR A 278 -3.59 -7.25 3.41
CA THR A 278 -4.62 -6.26 3.72
C THR A 278 -4.88 -5.27 2.58
N SER A 279 -4.02 -5.24 1.56
CA SER A 279 -4.14 -4.34 0.41
C SER A 279 -5.31 -4.72 -0.51
N HIS A 280 -5.87 -3.71 -1.18
CA HIS A 280 -7.00 -3.87 -2.08
C HIS A 280 -6.61 -3.60 -3.54
N LEU A 281 -6.96 -4.54 -4.43
CA LEU A 281 -6.87 -4.38 -5.88
C LEU A 281 -8.28 -4.36 -6.49
N TRP A 282 -8.49 -3.49 -7.47
CA TRP A 282 -9.73 -3.44 -8.25
C TRP A 282 -9.47 -2.99 -9.68
N ILE A 283 -10.36 -3.37 -10.60
CA ILE A 283 -10.27 -2.92 -11.99
C ILE A 283 -11.13 -1.67 -12.15
N SER A 284 -10.52 -0.59 -12.60
CA SER A 284 -11.20 0.68 -12.88
C SER A 284 -11.27 0.94 -14.39
N ALA A 285 -12.26 1.73 -14.80
CA ALA A 285 -12.25 2.38 -16.11
C ALA A 285 -11.75 3.81 -15.95
N ARG A 286 -10.60 4.14 -16.56
CA ARG A 286 -10.03 5.50 -16.57
C ARG A 286 -10.60 6.39 -17.68
N GLY A 287 -11.27 5.76 -18.64
CA GLY A 287 -11.96 6.39 -19.75
C GLY A 287 -12.59 5.31 -20.64
N PRO A 288 -13.29 5.70 -21.72
CA PRO A 288 -13.90 4.74 -22.65
C PRO A 288 -12.87 3.73 -23.17
N GLY A 289 -13.05 2.45 -22.84
CA GLY A 289 -12.17 1.36 -23.26
C GLY A 289 -10.82 1.26 -22.53
N GLN A 290 -10.53 2.14 -21.57
CA GLN A 290 -9.25 2.14 -20.85
C GLN A 290 -9.40 1.47 -19.48
N LEU A 291 -9.01 0.21 -19.36
CA LEU A 291 -8.97 -0.45 -18.06
C LEU A 291 -7.59 -0.35 -17.43
N ALA A 292 -7.58 -0.17 -16.13
CA ALA A 292 -6.39 -0.27 -15.29
C ALA A 292 -6.70 -1.16 -14.08
N LEU A 293 -5.68 -1.85 -13.59
CA LEU A 293 -5.72 -2.48 -12.28
C LEU A 293 -5.20 -1.44 -11.29
N GLU A 294 -6.05 -0.96 -10.40
CA GLU A 294 -5.71 -0.01 -9.35
C GLU A 294 -5.29 -0.75 -8.08
N ALA A 295 -4.44 -0.11 -7.27
CA ALA A 295 -3.89 -0.71 -6.06
C ALA A 295 -3.86 0.26 -4.87
N LEU A 296 -4.63 -0.05 -3.84
CA LEU A 296 -4.54 0.56 -2.52
C LEU A 296 -3.65 -0.35 -1.66
N LEU A 297 -2.39 0.05 -1.50
CA LEU A 297 -1.41 -0.72 -0.75
C LEU A 297 -1.30 -0.24 0.69
N THR A 298 -1.01 -1.16 1.60
CA THR A 298 -0.61 -0.86 2.98
C THR A 298 0.88 -1.10 3.12
N PRO A 299 1.74 -0.08 3.01
CA PRO A 299 3.16 -0.36 2.95
C PRO A 299 3.71 -1.00 4.25
N ASP A 300 3.02 -0.86 5.40
CA ASP A 300 3.35 -1.55 6.66
C ASP A 300 3.23 -3.07 6.54
N SER A 301 2.25 -3.58 5.78
CA SER A 301 2.09 -5.02 5.59
C SER A 301 3.09 -5.60 4.59
N ILE A 302 3.58 -4.77 3.66
CA ILE A 302 4.45 -5.22 2.57
C ILE A 302 5.92 -4.99 2.90
N ILE A 303 6.33 -3.75 3.12
CA ILE A 303 7.73 -3.33 3.25
C ILE A 303 8.29 -3.75 4.60
N ASP A 304 7.64 -3.37 5.71
CA ASP A 304 8.20 -3.58 7.04
C ASP A 304 8.32 -5.08 7.35
N GLN A 305 7.30 -5.86 6.99
CA GLN A 305 7.35 -7.32 7.10
C GLN A 305 8.40 -7.95 6.18
N PHE A 306 8.56 -7.43 4.96
CA PHE A 306 9.61 -7.88 4.04
C PHE A 306 10.99 -7.61 4.62
N VAL A 307 11.28 -6.38 5.06
CA VAL A 307 12.56 -6.00 5.65
C VAL A 307 12.87 -6.88 6.86
N ALA A 308 11.92 -7.06 7.77
CA ALA A 308 12.10 -7.92 8.93
C ALA A 308 12.33 -9.41 8.59
N GLN A 309 11.79 -9.92 7.49
CA GLN A 309 12.04 -11.29 7.03
C GLN A 309 13.35 -11.44 6.27
N ALA A 310 13.66 -10.47 5.41
CA ALA A 310 14.89 -10.44 4.63
C ALA A 310 16.10 -10.38 5.57
N LEU A 311 16.09 -9.50 6.57
CA LEU A 311 17.18 -9.39 7.55
C LEU A 311 17.40 -10.67 8.36
N ARG A 312 16.32 -11.37 8.73
CA ARG A 312 16.43 -12.68 9.41
C ARG A 312 17.02 -13.79 8.54
N ALA A 313 16.92 -13.63 7.21
CA ALA A 313 17.46 -14.58 6.24
C ALA A 313 18.92 -14.28 5.85
N LEU A 314 19.44 -13.09 6.21
CA LEU A 314 20.82 -12.69 5.95
C LEU A 314 21.71 -13.03 7.16
N PRO A 315 23.03 -13.23 6.94
CA PRO A 315 23.96 -13.39 8.04
C PRO A 315 23.89 -12.18 9.00
N PRO A 316 24.04 -12.39 10.32
CA PRO A 316 24.10 -11.28 11.26
C PRO A 316 25.27 -10.37 10.89
N VAL A 317 25.05 -9.06 11.01
CA VAL A 317 26.12 -8.07 10.85
C VAL A 317 26.88 -7.98 12.17
N ASP A 318 28.20 -8.13 12.13
CA ASP A 318 29.04 -7.95 13.31
C ASP A 318 28.97 -6.49 13.78
N GLY A 319 28.58 -6.31 15.05
CA GLY A 319 28.33 -5.01 15.67
C GLY A 319 27.06 -5.06 16.50
N GLY A 320 27.07 -4.46 17.69
CA GLY A 320 25.87 -4.35 18.54
C GLY A 320 24.72 -3.62 17.83
N PRO A 321 23.58 -3.42 18.50
CA PRO A 321 22.44 -2.70 17.93
C PRO A 321 22.91 -1.36 17.34
N VAL A 322 22.78 -1.21 16.02
CA VAL A 322 23.22 0.00 15.31
C VAL A 322 22.26 1.13 15.69
N ASP A 323 22.83 2.25 16.12
CA ASP A 323 22.03 3.40 16.54
C ASP A 323 21.22 3.93 15.36
N ALA A 324 19.90 4.06 15.54
CA ALA A 324 19.00 4.50 14.50
C ALA A 324 19.33 5.95 14.11
N ARG A 325 19.55 6.20 12.81
CA ARG A 325 19.90 7.52 12.27
C ARG A 325 19.04 7.81 11.05
N LEU A 326 18.74 9.09 10.82
CA LEU A 326 18.03 9.53 9.62
C LEU A 326 19.00 9.62 8.42
N PRO A 327 18.57 9.24 7.21
CA PRO A 327 19.36 9.45 5.99
C PRO A 327 19.54 10.95 5.71
N ALA A 328 20.63 11.33 5.05
CA ALA A 328 20.81 12.69 4.56
C ALA A 328 19.87 12.98 3.37
N LEU A 329 19.50 14.26 3.20
CA LEU A 329 18.89 14.73 1.97
C LEU A 329 19.98 14.83 0.89
N PRO A 330 19.86 14.11 -0.25
CA PRO A 330 20.82 14.25 -1.34
C PRO A 330 20.83 15.68 -1.91
N ASP A 331 21.92 16.06 -2.58
CA ASP A 331 22.00 17.38 -3.22
C ASP A 331 20.88 17.58 -4.25
N ALA A 332 20.03 18.56 -3.99
CA ALA A 332 18.89 18.89 -4.83
C ALA A 332 19.34 19.40 -6.21
N ALA A 333 20.44 20.15 -6.29
CA ALA A 333 20.93 20.69 -7.56
C ALA A 333 21.42 19.57 -8.48
N ALA A 334 22.22 18.64 -7.96
CA ALA A 334 22.67 17.46 -8.70
C ALA A 334 21.49 16.58 -9.16
N LEU A 335 20.49 16.36 -8.31
CA LEU A 335 19.31 15.56 -8.67
C LEU A 335 18.40 16.27 -9.67
N ALA A 336 18.23 17.59 -9.60
CA ALA A 336 17.39 18.36 -10.51
C ALA A 336 17.82 18.22 -11.98
N GLN A 337 19.11 17.96 -12.23
CA GLN A 337 19.66 17.71 -13.57
C GLN A 337 19.42 16.29 -14.10
N ARG A 338 18.84 15.40 -13.27
CA ARG A 338 18.57 14.00 -13.66
C ARG A 338 17.19 13.85 -14.31
N PRO A 339 16.98 12.77 -15.09
CA PRO A 339 15.67 12.45 -15.64
C PRO A 339 14.58 12.42 -14.56
N LEU A 340 13.33 12.74 -14.93
CA LEU A 340 12.21 12.77 -13.98
C LEU A 340 12.03 11.45 -13.22
N ALA A 341 12.22 10.31 -13.90
CA ALA A 341 12.18 9.00 -13.25
C ALA A 341 13.19 8.87 -12.11
N THR A 342 14.45 9.27 -12.31
CA THR A 342 15.49 9.27 -11.27
C THR A 342 15.10 10.14 -10.07
N ARG A 343 14.56 11.33 -10.33
CA ARG A 343 14.15 12.29 -9.27
C ARG A 343 12.99 11.74 -8.44
N ARG A 344 11.98 11.16 -9.10
CA ARG A 344 10.85 10.50 -8.43
C ARG A 344 11.31 9.28 -7.61
N THR A 345 12.15 8.44 -8.20
CA THR A 345 12.74 7.27 -7.53
C THR A 345 13.54 7.67 -6.29
N ALA A 346 14.31 8.75 -6.35
CA ALA A 346 15.04 9.29 -5.19
C ALA A 346 14.10 9.69 -4.05
N ALA A 347 13.02 10.41 -4.36
CA ALA A 347 12.03 10.80 -3.36
C ALA A 347 11.37 9.58 -2.69
N ILE A 348 10.89 8.62 -3.50
CA ILE A 348 10.22 7.41 -2.98
C ILE A 348 11.16 6.55 -2.14
N ALA A 349 12.40 6.33 -2.61
CA ALA A 349 13.40 5.54 -1.91
C ALA A 349 13.79 6.19 -0.55
N LEU A 350 13.99 7.50 -0.54
CA LEU A 350 14.35 8.24 0.66
C LEU A 350 13.24 8.21 1.71
N PHE A 351 11.99 8.44 1.30
CA PHE A 351 10.84 8.33 2.21
C PHE A 351 10.62 6.89 2.70
N GLY A 352 10.93 5.87 1.88
CA GLY A 352 10.95 4.47 2.29
C GLY A 352 11.94 4.20 3.42
N ALA A 353 13.17 4.71 3.31
CA ALA A 353 14.18 4.59 4.37
C ALA A 353 13.77 5.33 5.65
N VAL A 354 13.33 6.59 5.55
CA VAL A 354 12.90 7.37 6.73
C VAL A 354 11.74 6.70 7.44
N ARG A 355 10.78 6.16 6.69
CA ARG A 355 9.66 5.44 7.27
C ARG A 355 10.13 4.24 8.10
N GLN A 356 11.09 3.46 7.59
CA GLN A 356 11.65 2.32 8.32
C GLN A 356 12.30 2.75 9.65
N VAL A 357 12.99 3.90 9.69
CA VAL A 357 13.53 4.47 10.94
C VAL A 357 12.40 4.79 11.92
N LEU A 358 11.29 5.34 11.43
CA LEU A 358 10.16 5.80 12.25
C LEU A 358 9.18 4.68 12.63
N THR A 359 9.29 3.48 12.06
CA THR A 359 8.51 2.29 12.46
C THR A 359 8.91 1.80 13.85
N ASP A 360 10.18 1.96 14.26
CA ASP A 360 10.63 1.65 15.61
C ASP A 360 10.20 2.76 16.58
N ALA A 361 9.36 2.41 17.57
CA ALA A 361 8.81 3.36 18.53
C ALA A 361 9.89 4.05 19.38
N GLN A 362 10.96 3.34 19.77
CA GLN A 362 12.06 3.89 20.55
C GLN A 362 12.94 4.80 19.69
N ALA A 363 13.23 4.40 18.45
CA ALA A 363 13.97 5.24 17.50
C ALA A 363 13.19 6.52 17.17
N ARG A 364 11.89 6.40 16.89
CA ARG A 364 10.99 7.53 16.62
C ARG A 364 10.95 8.52 17.78
N GLU A 365 10.93 8.04 19.02
CA GLU A 365 10.97 8.89 20.20
C GLU A 365 12.29 9.65 20.32
N ARG A 366 13.42 8.93 20.23
CA ARG A 366 14.77 9.52 20.33
C ARG A 366 15.04 10.54 19.22
N LEU A 367 14.60 10.25 18.00
CA LEU A 367 14.83 11.08 16.83
C LEU A 367 13.70 12.09 16.56
N ARG A 368 12.73 12.26 17.47
CA ARG A 368 11.50 13.02 17.19
C ARG A 368 11.78 14.43 16.65
N LEU A 369 12.68 15.19 17.29
CA LEU A 369 13.00 16.56 16.89
C LEU A 369 13.79 16.63 15.58
N ASP A 370 14.75 15.72 15.42
CA ASP A 370 15.55 15.61 14.19
C ASP A 370 14.68 15.21 13.01
N ALA A 371 13.77 14.24 13.20
CA ALA A 371 12.80 13.80 12.20
C ALA A 371 11.84 14.92 11.82
N PHE A 372 11.34 15.69 12.80
CA PHE A 372 10.49 16.85 12.53
C PHE A 372 11.21 17.88 11.65
N THR A 373 12.47 18.18 11.96
CA THR A 373 13.30 19.13 11.22
C THR A 373 13.62 18.61 9.82
N TRP A 374 14.01 17.34 9.73
CA TRP A 374 14.31 16.64 8.48
C TRP A 374 13.12 16.66 7.53
N LEU A 375 11.91 16.34 8.02
CA LEU A 375 10.69 16.35 7.22
C LEU A 375 10.36 17.76 6.71
N GLY A 376 10.62 18.81 7.52
CA GLY A 376 10.49 20.19 7.08
C GLY A 376 11.46 20.55 5.95
N GLN A 377 12.72 20.12 6.05
CA GLN A 377 13.72 20.30 4.99
C GLN A 377 13.37 19.50 3.73
N ALA A 378 12.79 18.30 3.89
CA ALA A 378 12.37 17.44 2.80
C ALA A 378 11.32 18.11 1.90
N HIS A 379 10.43 18.97 2.42
CA HIS A 379 9.51 19.76 1.60
C HIS A 379 10.25 20.68 0.63
N GLY A 380 11.22 21.44 1.13
CA GLY A 380 12.05 22.32 0.31
C GLY A 380 12.85 21.54 -0.73
N TRP A 381 13.40 20.40 -0.31
CA TRP A 381 14.11 19.48 -1.20
C TRP A 381 13.23 18.94 -2.33
N LEU A 382 12.02 18.43 -2.02
CA LEU A 382 11.05 17.97 -3.01
C LEU A 382 10.70 19.07 -4.02
N ALA A 383 10.54 20.31 -3.55
CA ALA A 383 10.27 21.45 -4.41
C ALA A 383 11.44 21.80 -5.35
N GLY A 384 12.68 21.55 -4.92
CA GLY A 384 13.89 21.75 -5.72
C GLY A 384 14.12 20.66 -6.77
N ILE A 385 13.68 19.43 -6.52
CA ILE A 385 13.91 18.30 -7.44
C ILE A 385 12.72 17.97 -8.35
N LEU A 386 11.48 18.29 -7.99
CA LEU A 386 10.28 17.90 -8.74
C LEU A 386 9.43 19.10 -9.20
N PRO A 387 8.84 19.03 -10.41
CA PRO A 387 7.85 20.00 -10.88
C PRO A 387 6.71 20.21 -9.89
N ALA A 388 6.08 21.40 -9.92
CA ALA A 388 5.02 21.75 -8.98
C ALA A 388 3.81 20.80 -9.08
N ASP A 389 3.47 20.41 -10.30
CA ASP A 389 2.38 19.50 -10.68
C ASP A 389 2.75 18.01 -10.63
N ASP A 390 3.95 17.67 -10.18
CA ASP A 390 4.38 16.28 -10.10
C ASP A 390 3.63 15.52 -8.98
N PRO A 391 2.98 14.39 -9.27
CA PRO A 391 2.21 13.68 -8.26
C PRO A 391 3.08 13.09 -7.15
N VAL A 392 4.38 12.79 -7.39
CA VAL A 392 5.28 12.34 -6.31
C VAL A 392 5.57 13.48 -5.35
N ARG A 393 5.73 14.71 -5.84
CA ARG A 393 5.89 15.89 -4.98
C ARG A 393 4.67 16.09 -4.09
N ALA A 394 3.47 15.96 -4.65
CA ALA A 394 2.22 16.10 -3.91
C ALA A 394 2.08 15.03 -2.82
N VAL A 395 2.23 13.75 -3.18
CA VAL A 395 2.07 12.62 -2.26
C VAL A 395 3.16 12.61 -1.18
N ALA A 396 4.43 12.80 -1.55
CA ALA A 396 5.53 12.83 -0.59
C ALA A 396 5.48 14.07 0.31
N GLY A 397 5.08 15.22 -0.22
CA GLY A 397 4.84 16.44 0.57
C GLY A 397 3.72 16.23 1.59
N CYS A 398 2.56 15.73 1.15
CA CYS A 398 1.46 15.41 2.07
C CYS A 398 1.87 14.35 3.10
N ARG A 399 2.71 13.37 2.73
CA ARG A 399 3.24 12.37 3.67
C ARG A 399 4.13 13.02 4.73
N ALA A 400 4.99 13.95 4.32
CA ALA A 400 5.83 14.68 5.25
C ALA A 400 4.97 15.50 6.24
N ASP A 401 3.93 16.19 5.76
CA ASP A 401 2.99 16.90 6.65
C ASP A 401 2.28 15.96 7.63
N VAL A 402 1.78 14.81 7.15
CA VAL A 402 1.19 13.74 7.98
C VAL A 402 2.15 13.29 9.08
N LEU A 403 3.41 12.99 8.73
CA LEU A 403 4.41 12.50 9.67
C LEU A 403 4.86 13.58 10.66
N ARG A 404 5.04 14.83 10.20
CA ARG A 404 5.39 15.96 11.08
C ARG A 404 4.31 16.17 12.12
N LEU A 405 3.05 16.10 11.72
CA LEU A 405 1.93 16.24 12.64
C LEU A 405 1.84 15.04 13.59
N ASP A 406 2.05 13.81 13.11
CA ASP A 406 2.07 12.60 13.95
C ASP A 406 3.10 12.70 15.09
N LEU A 407 4.28 13.29 14.82
CA LEU A 407 5.35 13.48 15.79
C LEU A 407 5.03 14.47 16.92
N VAL A 408 4.08 15.41 16.70
CA VAL A 408 3.80 16.51 17.64
C VAL A 408 2.34 16.62 18.07
N ARG A 409 1.45 15.75 17.58
CA ARG A 409 -0.01 15.86 17.83
C ARG A 409 -0.41 15.82 19.30
N TYR A 410 0.41 15.20 20.17
CA TYR A 410 0.16 15.11 21.61
C TYR A 410 0.98 16.10 22.44
N ASP A 411 1.84 16.89 21.79
CA ASP A 411 2.62 17.95 22.43
C ASP A 411 1.71 19.17 22.65
N ALA A 412 1.29 19.40 23.89
CA ALA A 412 0.38 20.49 24.24
C ALA A 412 1.03 21.88 24.11
N GLU A 413 2.36 21.96 24.14
CA GLU A 413 3.09 23.25 24.16
C GLU A 413 3.38 23.78 22.76
N ARG A 414 3.26 22.93 21.74
CA ARG A 414 3.59 23.28 20.36
C ARG A 414 2.38 23.82 19.60
N ASP A 415 2.54 25.00 19.00
CA ASP A 415 1.58 25.56 18.04
C ASP A 415 1.51 24.66 16.80
N LYS A 416 0.31 24.12 16.54
CA LYS A 416 0.04 23.19 15.44
C LYS A 416 -0.59 23.87 14.24
N ARG A 417 -0.98 25.14 14.34
CA ARG A 417 -1.77 25.86 13.31
C ARG A 417 -1.18 25.70 11.91
N VAL A 418 0.10 26.06 11.77
CA VAL A 418 0.80 26.01 10.48
C VAL A 418 0.88 24.59 9.92
N LEU A 419 1.03 23.58 10.78
CA LEU A 419 1.11 22.17 10.36
C LEU A 419 -0.26 21.65 9.91
N VAL A 420 -1.32 22.05 10.59
CA VAL A 420 -2.69 21.68 10.22
C VAL A 420 -3.10 22.34 8.92
N GLU A 421 -2.84 23.63 8.77
CA GLU A 421 -3.07 24.37 7.53
C GLU A 421 -2.28 23.76 6.36
N ALA A 422 -1.00 23.40 6.58
CA ALA A 422 -0.19 22.73 5.58
C ALA A 422 -0.78 21.36 5.19
N LEU A 423 -1.19 20.53 6.14
CA LEU A 423 -1.80 19.22 5.85
C LEU A 423 -3.16 19.36 5.13
N MET A 424 -3.99 20.33 5.52
CA MET A 424 -5.26 20.62 4.83
C MET A 424 -5.00 21.05 3.39
N ALA A 425 -4.02 21.94 3.17
CA ALA A 425 -3.65 22.39 1.83
C ALA A 425 -3.05 21.25 0.97
N SER A 426 -2.13 20.46 1.53
CA SER A 426 -1.52 19.32 0.84
C SER A 426 -2.54 18.23 0.50
N SER A 427 -3.46 17.91 1.41
CA SER A 427 -4.54 16.95 1.14
C SER A 427 -5.52 17.44 0.09
N GLN A 428 -5.90 18.72 0.12
CA GLN A 428 -6.72 19.34 -0.93
C GLN A 428 -5.99 19.32 -2.29
N TYR A 429 -4.69 19.59 -2.30
CA TYR A 429 -3.90 19.54 -3.53
C TYR A 429 -3.87 18.12 -4.15
N CYS A 430 -3.74 17.08 -3.33
CA CYS A 430 -3.87 15.69 -3.79
C CYS A 430 -5.27 15.38 -4.35
N ILE A 431 -6.34 15.92 -3.74
CA ILE A 431 -7.71 15.81 -4.27
C ILE A 431 -7.80 16.49 -5.63
N ASP A 432 -7.29 17.71 -5.78
CA ASP A 432 -7.34 18.45 -7.05
C ASP A 432 -6.57 17.73 -8.18
N LEU A 433 -5.45 17.07 -7.86
CA LEU A 433 -4.71 16.25 -8.82
C LEU A 433 -5.50 15.00 -9.22
N PHE A 434 -6.14 14.33 -8.26
CA PHE A 434 -7.01 13.19 -8.53
C PHE A 434 -8.20 13.57 -9.43
N GLU A 435 -8.88 14.68 -9.13
CA GLU A 435 -10.06 15.12 -9.89
C GLU A 435 -9.72 15.54 -11.33
N ARG A 436 -8.49 16.02 -11.56
CA ARG A 436 -7.95 16.28 -12.91
C ARG A 436 -7.34 15.05 -13.59
N GLY A 437 -7.30 13.90 -12.91
CA GLY A 437 -6.69 12.67 -13.41
C GLY A 437 -5.17 12.63 -13.32
N SER A 438 -4.49 13.62 -12.78
CA SER A 438 -3.02 13.67 -12.66
C SER A 438 -2.43 12.85 -11.50
N LEU A 439 -3.28 12.25 -10.67
CA LEU A 439 -2.88 11.33 -9.60
C LEU A 439 -3.70 10.05 -9.68
N ASP A 440 -3.02 8.91 -9.63
CA ASP A 440 -3.67 7.61 -9.67
C ASP A 440 -4.51 7.34 -8.40
N ARG A 441 -5.57 6.54 -8.56
CA ARG A 441 -6.61 6.34 -7.54
C ARG A 441 -6.06 5.70 -6.27
N GLY A 442 -5.14 4.75 -6.42
CA GLY A 442 -4.53 4.03 -5.30
C GLY A 442 -3.71 4.93 -4.39
N ALA A 443 -2.85 5.77 -4.97
CA ALA A 443 -2.02 6.71 -4.21
C ALA A 443 -2.89 7.77 -3.54
N ALA A 444 -3.84 8.32 -4.30
CA ALA A 444 -4.77 9.32 -3.79
C ALA A 444 -5.55 8.78 -2.58
N ALA A 445 -6.09 7.57 -2.68
CA ALA A 445 -6.83 6.93 -1.59
C ALA A 445 -5.95 6.65 -0.36
N GLU A 446 -4.72 6.20 -0.57
CA GLU A 446 -3.79 5.90 0.52
C GLU A 446 -3.38 7.16 1.29
N ILE A 447 -2.94 8.22 0.58
CA ILE A 447 -2.51 9.45 1.22
C ILE A 447 -3.67 10.23 1.86
N LEU A 448 -4.85 10.24 1.23
CA LEU A 448 -6.02 10.93 1.77
C LEU A 448 -6.56 10.23 3.02
N SER A 449 -6.55 8.89 3.04
CA SER A 449 -6.88 8.12 4.26
C SER A 449 -5.92 8.45 5.40
N ALA A 450 -4.61 8.56 5.12
CA ALA A 450 -3.62 8.96 6.13
C ALA A 450 -3.85 10.38 6.65
N ALA A 451 -4.10 11.36 5.77
CA ALA A 451 -4.38 12.74 6.14
C ALA A 451 -5.67 12.86 6.97
N ASN A 452 -6.77 12.23 6.53
CA ASN A 452 -8.04 12.25 7.24
C ASN A 452 -7.92 11.68 8.66
N ARG A 453 -7.17 10.60 8.86
CA ARG A 453 -6.93 10.04 10.21
C ARG A 453 -6.22 11.00 11.15
N GLN A 454 -5.22 11.74 10.64
CA GLN A 454 -4.47 12.68 11.47
C GLN A 454 -5.33 13.91 11.81
N LEU A 455 -6.02 14.47 10.82
CA LEU A 455 -6.93 15.60 11.02
C LEU A 455 -8.09 15.24 11.96
N ASP A 456 -8.66 14.05 11.84
CA ASP A 456 -9.71 13.54 12.75
C ASP A 456 -9.19 13.36 14.18
N THR A 457 -7.91 12.99 14.34
CA THR A 457 -7.29 12.92 15.67
C THR A 457 -7.23 14.29 16.33
N LEU A 458 -6.86 15.33 15.58
CA LEU A 458 -6.87 16.70 16.10
C LEU A 458 -8.29 17.23 16.31
N ARG A 459 -9.23 16.91 15.42
CA ARG A 459 -10.65 17.26 15.56
C ARG A 459 -11.19 16.80 16.92
N ARG A 460 -10.89 15.56 17.32
CA ARG A 460 -11.26 15.02 18.64
C ARG A 460 -10.61 15.77 19.80
N LEU A 461 -9.33 16.13 19.68
CA LEU A 461 -8.62 16.89 20.72
C LEU A 461 -9.20 18.30 20.88
N ALA A 462 -9.55 18.95 19.76
CA ALA A 462 -10.21 20.25 19.74
C ALA A 462 -11.64 20.19 20.32
N GLU A 463 -12.40 19.13 20.04
CA GLU A 463 -13.75 18.91 20.60
C GLU A 463 -13.72 18.68 22.12
N ALA A 464 -12.68 18.03 22.64
CA ALA A 464 -12.50 17.82 24.08
C ALA A 464 -12.11 19.09 24.85
N SER A 465 -11.58 20.11 24.17
CA SER A 465 -11.11 21.35 24.78
C SER A 465 -12.29 22.31 25.04
N CYS A 466 -12.48 22.75 26.29
CA CYS A 466 -13.50 23.75 26.65
C CYS A 466 -13.03 25.18 26.27
N GLY A 467 -13.01 25.50 24.98
CA GLY A 467 -12.61 26.82 24.46
C GLY A 467 -11.87 26.74 23.11
N PRO A 468 -11.52 27.88 22.50
CA PRO A 468 -10.66 27.89 21.32
C PRO A 468 -9.31 27.20 21.67
N PRO A 469 -8.78 26.31 20.80
CA PRO A 469 -7.57 25.57 21.12
C PRO A 469 -6.40 26.52 21.39
N ALA A 470 -5.77 26.39 22.57
CA ALA A 470 -4.63 27.21 22.96
C ALA A 470 -3.42 27.02 22.03
N ASP A 471 -3.35 25.86 21.36
CA ASP A 471 -2.29 25.46 20.43
C ASP A 471 -2.52 25.92 18.98
N GLY A 472 -3.50 26.80 18.76
CA GLY A 472 -3.78 27.42 17.47
C GLY A 472 -4.51 26.53 16.46
N THR A 473 -4.88 25.30 16.83
CA THR A 473 -5.64 24.36 15.99
C THR A 473 -6.98 24.98 15.53
N PRO A 474 -7.42 24.77 14.27
CA PRO A 474 -8.73 25.23 13.82
C PRO A 474 -9.87 24.67 14.69
N PRO A 475 -11.01 25.39 14.80
CA PRO A 475 -12.20 24.88 15.47
C PRO A 475 -12.62 23.50 14.94
N ALA A 476 -13.09 22.63 15.84
CA ALA A 476 -13.46 21.25 15.51
C ALA A 476 -14.44 21.14 14.32
N GLY A 477 -15.37 22.09 14.15
CA GLY A 477 -16.30 22.11 13.01
C GLY A 477 -15.61 22.30 11.66
N ILE A 478 -14.56 23.14 11.57
CA ILE A 478 -13.81 23.34 10.33
C ILE A 478 -13.05 22.06 9.94
N LEU A 479 -12.43 21.41 10.94
CA LEU A 479 -11.76 20.12 10.73
C LEU A 479 -12.76 19.04 10.33
N ASP A 480 -13.95 19.01 10.94
CA ASP A 480 -14.99 18.04 10.61
C ASP A 480 -15.44 18.17 9.16
N ASP A 481 -15.77 19.38 8.71
CA ASP A 481 -16.18 19.64 7.32
C ASP A 481 -15.12 19.18 6.31
N HIS A 482 -13.84 19.43 6.61
CA HIS A 482 -12.73 19.01 5.76
C HIS A 482 -12.58 17.48 5.74
N VAL A 483 -12.60 16.83 6.90
CA VAL A 483 -12.46 15.37 7.01
C VAL A 483 -13.66 14.64 6.39
N ARG A 484 -14.88 15.14 6.60
CA ARG A 484 -16.11 14.59 6.00
C ARG A 484 -16.03 14.64 4.48
N ARG A 485 -15.66 15.79 3.92
CA ARG A 485 -15.44 15.95 2.47
C ARG A 485 -14.34 15.00 1.98
N GLY A 486 -13.23 14.92 2.71
CA GLY A 486 -12.13 14.02 2.42
C GLY A 486 -12.56 12.56 2.33
N TRP A 487 -13.39 12.08 3.25
CA TRP A 487 -13.91 10.72 3.20
C TRP A 487 -14.86 10.48 2.02
N LEU A 488 -15.71 11.45 1.69
CA LEU A 488 -16.57 11.36 0.50
C LEU A 488 -15.75 11.30 -0.80
N VAL A 489 -14.64 12.04 -0.88
CA VAL A 489 -13.71 11.93 -2.03
C VAL A 489 -13.00 10.58 -2.00
N TRP A 490 -12.55 10.11 -0.84
CA TRP A 490 -11.90 8.81 -0.68
C TRP A 490 -12.78 7.67 -1.20
N LEU A 491 -14.08 7.66 -0.88
CA LEU A 491 -15.04 6.67 -1.39
C LEU A 491 -15.12 6.69 -2.93
N ARG A 492 -15.07 7.87 -3.55
CA ARG A 492 -15.00 7.99 -5.03
C ARG A 492 -13.68 7.44 -5.59
N MET A 493 -12.56 7.67 -4.92
CA MET A 493 -11.26 7.15 -5.34
C MET A 493 -11.27 5.61 -5.42
N VAL A 494 -11.92 4.95 -4.46
CA VAL A 494 -12.07 3.48 -4.42
C VAL A 494 -13.36 2.96 -5.09
N GLU A 495 -14.06 3.81 -5.86
CA GLU A 495 -15.28 3.47 -6.62
C GLU A 495 -16.42 2.85 -5.80
N ILE A 496 -16.57 3.28 -4.54
CA ILE A 496 -17.70 2.89 -3.70
C ILE A 496 -18.82 3.94 -3.84
N ASP A 497 -20.02 3.46 -4.16
CA ASP A 497 -21.25 4.24 -3.97
C ASP A 497 -21.59 4.26 -2.46
N PRO A 498 -21.67 5.45 -1.82
CA PRO A 498 -22.07 5.57 -0.42
C PRO A 498 -23.40 4.89 -0.08
N ALA A 499 -24.33 4.78 -1.03
CA ALA A 499 -25.62 4.12 -0.82
C ALA A 499 -25.50 2.59 -0.60
N VAL A 500 -24.41 1.98 -1.07
CA VAL A 500 -24.18 0.52 -1.00
C VAL A 500 -23.49 0.12 0.31
N LEU A 501 -22.92 1.08 1.05
CA LEU A 501 -22.18 0.85 2.29
C LEU A 501 -22.94 0.07 3.37
N THR A 502 -24.28 0.13 3.34
CA THR A 502 -25.16 -0.52 4.33
C THR A 502 -26.15 -1.51 3.71
N THR A 503 -26.16 -1.67 2.39
CA THR A 503 -27.23 -2.40 1.66
C THR A 503 -26.74 -3.52 0.74
N GLY A 504 -25.43 -3.66 0.50
CA GLY A 504 -24.90 -4.65 -0.44
C GLY A 504 -23.61 -5.34 0.00
N PRO A 505 -23.25 -6.48 -0.64
CA PRO A 505 -21.98 -7.16 -0.38
C PRO A 505 -20.82 -6.33 -0.91
N LEU A 506 -19.96 -5.85 -0.02
CA LEU A 506 -18.70 -5.19 -0.38
C LEU A 506 -17.58 -6.23 -0.54
N PRO A 507 -16.60 -6.00 -1.44
CA PRO A 507 -15.41 -6.85 -1.52
C PRO A 507 -14.70 -6.94 -0.16
N ASP A 508 -14.37 -8.15 0.27
CA ASP A 508 -13.76 -8.45 1.58
C ASP A 508 -12.54 -7.59 1.94
N LEU A 509 -11.68 -7.31 0.96
CA LEU A 509 -10.46 -6.52 1.17
C LEU A 509 -10.75 -5.02 1.29
N LEU A 510 -11.79 -4.53 0.61
CA LEU A 510 -12.21 -3.14 0.72
C LEU A 510 -12.88 -2.88 2.08
N ALA A 511 -13.67 -3.85 2.56
CA ALA A 511 -14.26 -3.83 3.89
C ALA A 511 -13.21 -3.66 5.02
N HIS A 512 -12.00 -4.17 4.83
CA HIS A 512 -10.89 -3.95 5.74
C HIS A 512 -10.53 -2.47 5.89
N HIS A 513 -10.50 -1.71 4.79
CA HIS A 513 -10.10 -0.30 4.77
C HIS A 513 -11.17 0.67 5.26
N LEU A 514 -12.45 0.27 5.26
CA LEU A 514 -13.55 1.09 5.77
C LEU A 514 -13.50 1.33 7.28
N HIS A 515 -12.62 0.63 8.01
CA HIS A 515 -12.36 0.87 9.44
C HIS A 515 -12.13 2.36 9.77
N ASN A 516 -11.31 3.06 8.97
CA ASN A 516 -10.97 4.46 9.26
C ASN A 516 -12.18 5.39 9.09
N TYR A 517 -12.99 5.16 8.04
CA TYR A 517 -14.22 5.90 7.82
C TYR A 517 -15.27 5.62 8.91
N ALA A 518 -15.46 4.35 9.28
CA ALA A 518 -16.35 3.96 10.37
C ALA A 518 -15.89 4.55 11.72
N THR A 519 -14.59 4.64 11.95
CA THR A 519 -14.01 5.28 13.15
C THR A 519 -14.26 6.78 13.18
N TYR A 520 -14.14 7.45 12.02
CA TYR A 520 -14.52 8.86 11.89
C TYR A 520 -15.99 9.05 12.29
N LEU A 521 -16.92 8.28 11.71
CA LEU A 521 -18.34 8.35 12.06
C LEU A 521 -18.59 8.07 13.56
N ALA A 522 -17.94 7.03 14.11
CA ALA A 522 -18.02 6.66 15.53
C ALA A 522 -17.56 7.76 16.49
N SER A 523 -16.79 8.73 16.00
CA SER A 523 -16.23 9.82 16.80
C SER A 523 -17.11 11.07 16.89
N HIS A 524 -18.37 11.00 16.46
CA HIS A 524 -19.39 12.06 16.61
C HIS A 524 -20.37 11.72 17.74
N PRO A 525 -20.02 11.99 19.02
CA PRO A 525 -20.79 11.51 20.16
C PRO A 525 -22.24 12.05 20.22
N TYR A 526 -22.53 13.14 19.50
CA TYR A 526 -23.84 13.79 19.49
C TYR A 526 -24.69 13.48 18.24
N SER A 527 -24.13 12.79 17.24
CA SER A 527 -24.82 12.50 15.98
C SER A 527 -25.37 11.08 15.99
N SER A 528 -26.65 10.91 16.30
CA SER A 528 -27.27 9.56 16.26
C SER A 528 -27.17 8.93 14.87
N GLY A 529 -27.22 9.72 13.80
CA GLY A 529 -27.11 9.23 12.42
C GLY A 529 -25.72 8.67 12.12
N ASP A 530 -24.66 9.43 12.40
CA ASP A 530 -23.28 8.98 12.16
C ASP A 530 -22.95 7.76 13.04
N LEU A 531 -23.38 7.77 14.30
CA LEU A 531 -23.12 6.64 15.22
C LEU A 531 -23.85 5.36 14.78
N THR A 532 -25.11 5.44 14.33
CA THR A 532 -25.83 4.28 13.79
C THR A 532 -25.14 3.77 12.53
N GLN A 533 -24.77 4.65 11.60
CA GLN A 533 -24.05 4.25 10.40
C GLN A 533 -22.69 3.60 10.72
N ALA A 534 -21.96 4.12 11.71
CA ALA A 534 -20.72 3.53 12.18
C ALA A 534 -20.93 2.11 12.71
N VAL A 535 -21.96 1.90 13.54
CA VAL A 535 -22.30 0.58 14.10
C VAL A 535 -22.66 -0.41 13.00
N ASP A 536 -23.47 0.00 12.02
CA ASP A 536 -23.84 -0.85 10.89
C ASP A 536 -22.61 -1.24 10.06
N LEU A 537 -21.74 -0.27 9.73
CA LEU A 537 -20.46 -0.54 9.06
C LEU A 537 -19.56 -1.50 9.85
N PHE A 538 -19.44 -1.31 11.16
CA PHE A 538 -18.62 -2.20 11.99
C PHE A 538 -19.20 -3.60 12.04
N ARG A 539 -20.51 -3.72 12.31
CA ARG A 539 -21.20 -5.00 12.47
C ARG A 539 -21.20 -5.81 11.18
N ASP A 540 -21.56 -5.17 10.06
CA ASP A 540 -21.93 -5.87 8.84
C ASP A 540 -20.76 -5.95 7.84
N VAL A 541 -19.76 -5.07 7.96
CA VAL A 541 -18.66 -4.94 6.99
C VAL A 541 -17.28 -5.14 7.64
N VAL A 542 -16.88 -4.28 8.58
CA VAL A 542 -15.50 -4.20 9.06
C VAL A 542 -15.14 -5.37 9.98
N LEU A 543 -15.93 -5.65 11.02
CA LEU A 543 -15.63 -6.72 11.98
C LEU A 543 -15.62 -8.12 11.32
N PRO A 544 -16.56 -8.47 10.42
CA PRO A 544 -16.48 -9.72 9.67
C PRO A 544 -15.20 -9.83 8.84
N ALA A 545 -14.82 -8.78 8.10
CA ALA A 545 -13.60 -8.78 7.29
C ALA A 545 -12.33 -8.94 8.15
N ARG A 546 -12.26 -8.24 9.29
CA ARG A 546 -11.15 -8.32 10.25
C ARG A 546 -11.11 -9.70 10.94
N ALA A 547 -12.25 -10.28 11.29
CA ALA A 547 -12.31 -11.63 11.87
C ALA A 547 -11.83 -12.71 10.88
N ARG A 548 -12.20 -12.60 9.60
CA ARG A 548 -11.67 -13.47 8.55
C ARG A 548 -10.15 -13.30 8.40
N TYR A 549 -9.62 -12.07 8.53
CA TYR A 549 -8.17 -11.83 8.53
C TYR A 549 -7.46 -12.50 9.71
N VAL A 550 -8.00 -12.39 10.93
CA VAL A 550 -7.47 -13.08 12.12
C VAL A 550 -7.45 -14.59 11.92
N ALA A 551 -8.56 -15.16 11.43
CA ALA A 551 -8.66 -16.61 11.22
C ALA A 551 -7.58 -17.16 10.25
N ARG A 552 -7.07 -16.32 9.35
CA ARG A 552 -6.05 -16.70 8.36
C ARG A 552 -4.62 -16.41 8.80
N THR A 553 -4.40 -15.31 9.52
CA THR A 553 -3.06 -14.80 9.84
C THR A 553 -2.65 -14.99 11.29
N ALA A 554 -3.61 -15.32 12.17
CA ALA A 554 -3.48 -15.28 13.63
C ALA A 554 -3.09 -13.91 14.21
N VAL A 555 -3.08 -12.83 13.41
CA VAL A 555 -2.77 -11.47 13.87
C VAL A 555 -4.05 -10.78 14.35
N PHE A 556 -4.25 -10.72 15.67
CA PHE A 556 -5.48 -10.22 16.30
C PHE A 556 -5.59 -8.68 16.35
N GLU A 557 -4.46 -7.98 16.38
CA GLU A 557 -4.41 -6.53 16.58
C GLU A 557 -5.40 -5.71 15.72
N PRO A 558 -5.53 -5.94 14.40
CA PRO A 558 -6.42 -5.11 13.59
C PRO A 558 -7.91 -5.34 13.90
N LEU A 559 -8.29 -6.55 14.35
CA LEU A 559 -9.63 -6.82 14.85
C LEU A 559 -9.85 -6.16 16.21
N ARG A 560 -8.87 -6.23 17.11
CA ARG A 560 -8.89 -5.57 18.42
C ARG A 560 -9.16 -4.07 18.28
N VAL A 561 -8.42 -3.38 17.42
CA VAL A 561 -8.61 -1.94 17.16
C VAL A 561 -10.00 -1.64 16.60
N SER A 562 -10.52 -2.49 15.71
CA SER A 562 -11.88 -2.34 15.17
C SER A 562 -12.97 -2.54 16.23
N LEU A 563 -12.81 -3.53 17.12
CA LEU A 563 -13.74 -3.76 18.23
C LEU A 563 -13.78 -2.56 19.19
N GLN A 564 -12.61 -1.99 19.52
CA GLN A 564 -12.51 -0.79 20.36
C GLN A 564 -13.29 0.40 19.78
N MET A 565 -13.09 0.69 18.48
CA MET A 565 -13.77 1.82 17.83
C MET A 565 -15.27 1.55 17.66
N ALA A 566 -15.67 0.31 17.40
CA ALA A 566 -17.07 -0.09 17.34
C ALA A 566 -17.78 0.09 18.70
N THR A 567 -17.09 -0.26 19.80
CA THR A 567 -17.56 -0.03 21.17
C THR A 567 -17.73 1.45 21.49
N ALA A 568 -16.88 2.34 20.95
CA ALA A 568 -17.05 3.78 21.12
C ALA A 568 -18.38 4.28 20.54
N ALA A 569 -18.75 3.79 19.34
CA ALA A 569 -20.00 4.16 18.69
C ALA A 569 -21.23 3.70 19.47
N THR A 570 -21.25 2.45 19.94
CA THR A 570 -22.37 1.92 20.73
C THR A 570 -22.48 2.59 22.11
N THR A 571 -21.34 2.97 22.70
CA THR A 571 -21.33 3.77 23.94
C THR A 571 -21.95 5.15 23.73
N GLY A 572 -21.67 5.80 22.59
CA GLY A 572 -22.32 7.06 22.19
C GLY A 572 -23.84 6.91 22.05
N LEU A 573 -24.29 5.90 21.29
CA LEU A 573 -25.73 5.62 21.11
C LEU A 573 -26.44 5.30 22.43
N ALA A 574 -25.79 4.54 23.32
CA ALA A 574 -26.34 4.21 24.63
C ALA A 574 -26.52 5.47 25.49
N ARG A 575 -25.59 6.42 25.44
CA ARG A 575 -25.70 7.70 26.15
C ARG A 575 -26.82 8.58 25.58
N LEU A 576 -26.92 8.70 24.25
CA LEU A 576 -28.00 9.45 23.61
C LEU A 576 -29.37 8.86 23.93
N ALA A 577 -29.52 7.53 23.85
CA ALA A 577 -30.75 6.84 24.21
C ALA A 577 -31.11 7.04 25.69
N ARG A 578 -30.14 6.98 26.60
CA ARG A 578 -30.35 7.24 28.03
C ARG A 578 -30.78 8.69 28.28
N ALA A 579 -30.13 9.66 27.65
CA ALA A 579 -30.47 11.07 27.76
C ALA A 579 -31.89 11.37 27.23
N ALA A 580 -32.33 10.64 26.20
CA ALA A 580 -33.69 10.69 25.66
C ALA A 580 -34.73 9.90 26.48
N GLY A 581 -34.34 9.22 27.57
CA GLY A 581 -35.24 8.42 28.40
C GLY A 581 -35.57 7.03 27.85
N HIS A 582 -34.90 6.57 26.79
CA HIS A 582 -35.12 5.26 26.16
C HIS A 582 -34.27 4.16 26.83
N SER A 583 -34.58 3.81 28.07
CA SER A 583 -33.76 2.89 28.89
C SER A 583 -33.54 1.49 28.28
N ALA A 584 -34.54 0.93 27.59
CA ALA A 584 -34.39 -0.37 26.92
C ALA A 584 -33.40 -0.28 25.74
N GLN A 585 -33.50 0.77 24.94
CA GLN A 585 -32.60 1.00 23.81
C GLN A 585 -31.17 1.29 24.29
N ALA A 586 -31.01 2.07 25.35
CA ALA A 586 -29.71 2.33 25.98
C ALA A 586 -29.04 1.03 26.45
N ARG A 587 -29.80 0.12 27.10
CA ARG A 587 -29.31 -1.20 27.50
C ARG A 587 -28.89 -2.06 26.32
N ASN A 588 -29.67 -2.09 25.24
CA ASN A 588 -29.33 -2.88 24.04
C ASN A 588 -28.02 -2.41 23.40
N TRP A 589 -27.82 -1.09 23.28
CA TRP A 589 -26.57 -0.54 22.76
C TRP A 589 -25.37 -0.81 23.69
N ALA A 590 -25.55 -0.63 25.00
CA ALA A 590 -24.51 -0.94 25.98
C ALA A 590 -24.14 -2.42 25.99
N ALA A 591 -25.12 -3.33 25.84
CA ALA A 591 -24.88 -4.77 25.74
C ALA A 591 -24.07 -5.15 24.51
N LEU A 592 -24.34 -4.52 23.35
CA LEU A 592 -23.54 -4.73 22.15
C LEU A 592 -22.09 -4.23 22.32
N GLY A 593 -21.91 -3.05 22.91
CA GLY A 593 -20.59 -2.50 23.22
C GLY A 593 -19.80 -3.36 24.20
N HIS A 594 -20.47 -3.89 25.23
CA HIS A 594 -19.92 -4.83 26.22
C HIS A 594 -19.44 -6.12 25.57
N LEU A 595 -20.24 -6.72 24.69
CA LEU A 595 -19.87 -7.90 23.92
C LEU A 595 -18.58 -7.68 23.12
N TRP A 596 -18.50 -6.57 22.39
CA TRP A 596 -17.33 -6.26 21.55
C TRP A 596 -16.07 -5.97 22.35
N ILE A 597 -16.18 -5.22 23.46
CA ILE A 597 -14.99 -4.89 24.25
C ILE A 597 -14.46 -6.09 25.02
N ASN A 598 -15.34 -6.94 25.55
CA ASN A 598 -14.91 -8.18 26.20
C ASN A 598 -14.23 -9.14 25.23
N ARG A 599 -14.68 -9.19 23.97
CA ARG A 599 -13.96 -9.92 22.93
C ARG A 599 -12.57 -9.33 22.66
N ALA A 600 -12.40 -8.01 22.70
CA ALA A 600 -11.09 -7.38 22.54
C ALA A 600 -10.16 -7.67 23.74
N LEU A 601 -10.70 -7.67 24.96
CA LEU A 601 -9.97 -7.90 26.21
C LEU A 601 -9.62 -9.38 26.46
N ALA A 602 -10.39 -10.31 25.90
CA ALA A 602 -10.17 -11.75 26.05
C ALA A 602 -8.93 -12.28 25.32
N ASP A 603 -8.34 -11.51 24.40
CA ASP A 603 -7.14 -11.92 23.66
C ASP A 603 -5.88 -11.83 24.54
N PRO A 604 -5.02 -12.88 24.55
CA PRO A 604 -3.78 -12.86 25.32
C PRO A 604 -2.81 -11.73 24.92
N GLY A 605 -2.79 -11.34 23.65
CA GLY A 605 -1.97 -10.22 23.17
C GLY A 605 -2.43 -8.88 23.73
N THR A 606 -3.74 -8.71 23.97
CA THR A 606 -4.27 -7.54 24.68
C THR A 606 -3.76 -7.48 26.12
N ALA A 607 -3.74 -8.61 26.82
CA ALA A 607 -3.23 -8.66 28.21
C ALA A 607 -1.75 -8.26 28.28
N ALA A 608 -0.90 -8.82 27.41
CA ALA A 608 0.52 -8.46 27.34
C ALA A 608 0.73 -6.97 27.05
N MET A 609 -0.02 -6.41 26.09
CA MET A 609 0.01 -4.98 25.76
C MET A 609 -0.36 -4.09 26.96
N LEU A 610 -1.35 -4.49 27.77
CA LEU A 610 -1.74 -3.77 28.99
C LEU A 610 -0.64 -3.84 30.07
N ASP A 611 0.06 -4.96 30.18
CA ASP A 611 1.12 -5.15 31.16
C ASP A 611 2.35 -4.29 30.85
N GLU A 612 2.69 -4.17 29.56
CA GLU A 612 3.75 -3.30 29.02
C GLU A 612 3.44 -1.79 29.13
N ALA A 613 2.17 -1.41 29.34
CA ALA A 613 1.74 -0.02 29.42
C ALA A 613 2.17 0.82 28.22
N THR A 614 1.72 0.44 27.03
CA THR A 614 2.02 1.12 25.76
C THR A 614 1.02 2.24 25.43
N GLU A 615 1.33 3.06 24.41
CA GLU A 615 0.37 4.03 23.86
C GLU A 615 -0.94 3.36 23.40
N SER A 616 -0.82 2.17 22.79
CA SER A 616 -1.96 1.36 22.37
C SER A 616 -2.82 0.89 23.56
N ALA A 617 -2.21 0.64 24.72
CA ALA A 617 -2.93 0.33 25.95
C ALA A 617 -3.71 1.54 26.48
N CYS A 618 -3.10 2.73 26.48
CA CYS A 618 -3.79 3.96 26.86
C CYS A 618 -4.98 4.27 25.93
N ARG A 619 -4.80 4.09 24.61
CA ARG A 619 -5.88 4.26 23.62
C ARG A 619 -7.02 3.27 23.84
N LEU A 620 -6.71 2.00 24.13
CA LEU A 620 -7.72 1.00 24.49
C LEU A 620 -8.48 1.42 25.76
N ALA A 621 -7.78 1.87 26.81
CA ALA A 621 -8.41 2.31 28.05
C ALA A 621 -9.43 3.45 27.83
N LEU A 622 -9.06 4.45 27.02
CA LEU A 622 -9.94 5.59 26.66
C LEU A 622 -11.22 5.19 25.94
N GLN A 623 -11.32 3.99 25.37
CA GLN A 623 -12.52 3.49 24.70
C GLN A 623 -13.24 2.41 25.52
N ALA A 624 -12.47 1.55 26.18
CA ALA A 624 -12.98 0.41 26.94
C ALA A 624 -13.63 0.82 28.26
N VAL A 625 -12.96 1.68 29.03
CA VAL A 625 -13.44 2.10 30.36
C VAL A 625 -14.80 2.80 30.28
N PRO A 626 -15.03 3.76 29.35
CA PRO A 626 -16.36 4.33 29.14
C PRO A 626 -17.49 3.32 28.92
N ALA A 627 -17.20 2.23 28.19
CA ALA A 627 -18.18 1.22 27.83
C ALA A 627 -18.47 0.26 28.98
N LEU A 628 -17.43 -0.21 29.67
CA LEU A 628 -17.55 -1.08 30.84
C LEU A 628 -18.30 -0.37 31.99
N LEU A 629 -17.94 0.87 32.31
CA LEU A 629 -18.64 1.66 33.33
C LEU A 629 -20.12 1.86 32.96
N LEU A 630 -20.42 2.15 31.69
CA LEU A 630 -21.80 2.32 31.23
C LEU A 630 -22.59 1.00 31.28
N ALA A 631 -21.95 -0.14 31.00
CA ALA A 631 -22.57 -1.47 31.09
C ALA A 631 -22.94 -1.81 32.55
N VAL A 632 -22.07 -1.47 33.52
CA VAL A 632 -22.34 -1.60 34.95
C VAL A 632 -23.51 -0.73 35.38
N GLU A 633 -23.51 0.56 35.03
CA GLU A 633 -24.59 1.50 35.37
C GLU A 633 -25.95 1.08 34.81
N LEU A 634 -25.95 0.47 33.63
CA LEU A 634 -27.17 0.01 32.94
C LEU A 634 -27.53 -1.45 33.26
N GLN A 635 -26.81 -2.10 34.18
CA GLN A 635 -27.04 -3.48 34.62
C GLN A 635 -27.10 -4.48 33.45
N VAL A 636 -26.15 -4.38 32.52
CA VAL A 636 -26.05 -5.30 31.37
C VAL A 636 -25.77 -6.74 31.82
N SER A 637 -25.00 -6.92 32.90
CA SER A 637 -24.73 -8.23 33.53
C SER A 637 -25.44 -8.31 34.90
N PRO A 638 -26.61 -8.96 34.99
CA PRO A 638 -27.44 -8.92 36.22
C PRO A 638 -26.90 -9.78 37.37
N ASP A 639 -26.00 -10.75 37.12
CA ASP A 639 -25.64 -11.79 38.09
C ASP A 639 -24.56 -11.36 39.11
N GLY A 640 -24.17 -10.07 39.15
CA GLY A 640 -23.17 -9.51 40.07
C GLY A 640 -21.71 -9.93 39.80
N VAL A 641 -21.48 -11.17 39.37
CA VAL A 641 -20.16 -11.71 38.98
C VAL A 641 -19.60 -10.96 37.76
N GLY A 642 -20.46 -10.63 36.78
CA GLY A 642 -20.07 -9.84 35.61
C GLY A 642 -19.64 -8.42 35.99
N THR A 643 -20.33 -7.80 36.95
CA THR A 643 -20.01 -6.45 37.45
C THR A 643 -18.63 -6.40 38.09
N ALA A 644 -18.30 -7.37 38.95
CA ALA A 644 -16.98 -7.41 39.60
C ALA A 644 -15.84 -7.60 38.57
N ALA A 645 -16.04 -8.45 37.57
CA ALA A 645 -15.07 -8.66 36.49
C ALA A 645 -14.86 -7.41 35.63
N ASP A 646 -15.94 -6.71 35.27
CA ASP A 646 -15.89 -5.47 34.50
C ASP A 646 -15.14 -4.36 35.26
N LEU A 647 -15.42 -4.20 36.57
CA LEU A 647 -14.73 -3.21 37.41
C LEU A 647 -13.23 -3.52 37.58
N ALA A 648 -12.86 -4.80 37.73
CA ALA A 648 -11.46 -5.21 37.77
C ALA A 648 -10.74 -4.94 36.43
N ALA A 649 -11.42 -5.15 35.30
CA ALA A 649 -10.88 -4.81 33.98
C ALA A 649 -10.69 -3.29 33.83
N VAL A 650 -11.63 -2.47 34.31
CA VAL A 650 -11.50 -1.00 34.36
C VAL A 650 -10.26 -0.59 35.16
N ASP A 651 -10.05 -1.16 36.34
CA ASP A 651 -8.92 -0.81 37.21
C ASP A 651 -7.57 -1.15 36.54
N ARG A 652 -7.49 -2.30 35.86
CA ARG A 652 -6.30 -2.69 35.08
C ARG A 652 -6.04 -1.72 33.91
N LEU A 653 -7.08 -1.34 33.18
CA LEU A 653 -6.99 -0.43 32.04
C LEU A 653 -6.50 0.97 32.48
N LEU A 654 -7.10 1.53 33.53
CA LEU A 654 -6.70 2.83 34.07
C LEU A 654 -5.27 2.80 34.62
N SER A 655 -4.89 1.72 35.32
CA SER A 655 -3.53 1.53 35.82
C SER A 655 -2.50 1.45 34.70
N SER A 656 -2.82 0.74 33.61
CA SER A 656 -1.95 0.67 32.42
C SER A 656 -1.79 2.04 31.76
N ALA A 657 -2.89 2.77 31.55
CA ALA A 657 -2.85 4.12 30.96
C ALA A 657 -2.02 5.09 31.81
N ARG A 658 -2.21 5.12 33.14
CA ARG A 658 -1.44 5.98 34.05
C ARG A 658 0.06 5.65 34.05
N ARG A 659 0.42 4.35 34.01
CA ARG A 659 1.83 3.93 33.88
C ARG A 659 2.46 4.43 32.59
N TRP A 660 1.74 4.32 31.47
CA TRP A 660 2.22 4.83 30.19
C TRP A 660 2.41 6.34 30.22
N ILE A 661 1.40 7.10 30.67
CA ILE A 661 1.47 8.57 30.74
C ILE A 661 2.64 9.01 31.61
N SER A 662 2.85 8.36 32.76
CA SER A 662 3.96 8.67 33.67
C SER A 662 5.34 8.42 33.06
N SER A 663 5.42 7.62 31.99
CA SER A 663 6.68 7.38 31.25
C SER A 663 6.98 8.45 30.20
N LEU A 664 6.03 9.34 29.90
CA LEU A 664 6.21 10.40 28.91
C LEU A 664 7.04 11.55 29.48
N PRO A 665 7.88 12.21 28.66
CA PRO A 665 8.73 13.32 29.08
C PRO A 665 7.96 14.64 29.32
N GLY A 666 6.65 14.69 29.04
CA GLY A 666 5.84 15.90 29.12
C GLY A 666 4.34 15.62 29.30
N PRO A 667 3.51 16.67 29.44
CA PRO A 667 2.08 16.53 29.69
C PRO A 667 1.36 15.85 28.51
N PHE A 668 0.46 14.92 28.83
CA PHE A 668 -0.37 14.24 27.84
C PHE A 668 -1.71 14.97 27.66
N ALA A 669 -2.05 15.32 26.42
CA ALA A 669 -3.23 16.11 26.09
C ALA A 669 -4.58 15.51 26.54
N ARG A 670 -4.66 14.21 26.84
CA ARG A 670 -5.90 13.54 27.30
C ARG A 670 -5.81 13.01 28.73
N GLN A 671 -4.91 13.57 29.54
CA GLN A 671 -4.76 13.20 30.96
C GLN A 671 -6.06 13.42 31.73
N ASP A 672 -6.71 14.57 31.54
CA ASP A 672 -7.96 14.93 32.24
C ASP A 672 -9.10 13.93 31.96
N GLU A 673 -9.14 13.35 30.76
CA GLU A 673 -10.11 12.32 30.42
C GLU A 673 -9.87 11.02 31.20
N ILE A 674 -8.61 10.62 31.38
CA ILE A 674 -8.26 9.45 32.19
C ILE A 674 -8.63 9.68 33.66
N ASP A 675 -8.36 10.87 34.18
CA ASP A 675 -8.67 11.20 35.57
C ASP A 675 -10.18 11.31 35.81
N ALA A 676 -10.94 11.86 34.86
CA ALA A 676 -12.40 11.86 34.91
C ALA A 676 -12.99 10.43 34.91
N LEU A 677 -12.39 9.51 34.12
CA LEU A 677 -12.80 8.11 34.11
C LEU A 677 -12.48 7.38 35.42
N ALA A 678 -11.34 7.70 36.04
CA ALA A 678 -10.99 7.18 37.36
C ALA A 678 -11.94 7.69 38.45
N ALA A 679 -12.26 8.99 38.46
CA ALA A 679 -13.23 9.56 39.38
C ALA A 679 -14.62 8.93 39.23
N ARG A 680 -15.06 8.67 37.99
CA ARG A 680 -16.32 7.96 37.74
C ARG A 680 -16.30 6.52 38.25
N ARG A 681 -15.16 5.82 38.13
CA ARG A 681 -14.98 4.46 38.65
C ARG A 681 -15.08 4.42 40.18
N GLU A 682 -14.57 5.43 40.89
CA GLU A 682 -14.63 5.54 42.35
C GLU A 682 -16.06 5.78 42.88
N GLN A 683 -16.95 6.36 42.06
CA GLN A 683 -18.36 6.58 42.42
C GLN A 683 -19.21 5.30 42.36
N LEU A 684 -18.71 4.22 41.76
CA LEU A 684 -19.40 2.93 41.70
C LEU A 684 -19.01 2.06 42.90
N PRO A 685 -19.96 1.33 43.50
CA PRO A 685 -19.71 0.53 44.69
C PRO A 685 -18.66 -0.55 44.42
N THR A 686 -17.63 -0.63 45.27
CA THR A 686 -16.76 -1.80 45.38
C THR A 686 -17.57 -2.93 46.00
N THR A 687 -18.01 -3.88 45.18
CA THR A 687 -18.64 -5.14 45.61
C THR A 687 -17.63 -6.07 46.26
#